data_AF-A0A2M8KGI5-F1
#
_entry.id   AF-A0A2M8KGI5-F1
#
_cell.length_a   1.000
_cell.length_b   1.000
_cell.length_c   1.000
_cell.angle_alpha   90.00
_cell.angle_beta   90.00
_cell.angle_gamma   90.00
#
_symmetry.space_group_name_H-M   'P 1'
#
loop_
_entity.id
_entity.type
_entity.pdbx_description
1 polymer ?
#
loop_
_entity_poly.entity_id
_entity_poly.type
_entity_poly.pdbx_seq_one_letter_code
_entity_poly.pdbx_strand_id
1 'polypeptide(L)'
;MEKGSEIKQFSKEQLSEERRRTAGVVIEKRRQYFDHQEGLFTQTEKIIQETKDSEANLDRVIDEIEVISQQIDERNNNAFRKFLNRFRVPDKKSQALKKSRSEKLTTKENFEQHFQQTQELLEQINIDKNNKAELVEAKQTISDFYKDAFEKWNEYLVEQEKSKVEEVIERYDVLIVHGIHPNFVPVGNSLLNLDVDWQTKLKIALVLEPSLAASTIKEGDSNRNMWARMGLIIRGGKVTKAYPQDLGTVATTIKKRYESGVLMPEKVSGQIEEAITERADGGYNELNIDECQTAGFYFCLDRTENLIKNDLVDLDEIYQTCQELGLPFYVIKNGLLYESLYDPDLKKVEIQREQEIRGQLIGVRVSQEQAMREKLKKELEESYEEYVDSILGKKIMPQEIRKSQFQLDDEQKNIIKQKLFTDPPFRCTFPEAECINSKFSGEGTYVEINALIKKDDFLGQEVDPNFFIKDCGIRFAPDEKVKKIAKIKQIGNKSVEYFIVNDSQFYRRSWSSRDKLFWLHQMDNTNLNNGYINNLNTLTGNEKLNLPLISNENYLKGMGDRIREVVERYQKSVNGNESRQIINFCQARIGNLIYHLYGFGDKAKELGDNETAEAAFEIANQYLPQETYREVVARRLDVEGRFVTTEADFT
;
A
#
# COMPACT_ATOMS: atom_id res chain seq x y z
N MET A 1 13.93 17.00 25.28
CA MET A 1 13.14 15.76 25.39
C MET A 1 12.63 15.28 24.02
N GLU A 2 12.23 16.18 23.11
CA GLU A 2 11.73 15.86 21.75
C GLU A 2 12.73 15.09 20.86
N LYS A 3 14.02 15.49 20.80
CA LYS A 3 15.02 14.73 20.01
C LYS A 3 15.18 13.27 20.45
N GLY A 4 14.96 12.98 21.74
CA GLY A 4 15.06 11.62 22.27
C GLY A 4 13.90 10.71 21.85
N SER A 5 12.71 11.27 21.59
CA SER A 5 11.58 10.50 21.03
C SER A 5 11.76 10.24 19.53
N GLU A 6 12.27 11.21 18.78
CA GLU A 6 12.52 11.07 17.34
C GLU A 6 13.54 9.97 17.04
N ILE A 7 14.68 9.93 17.75
CA ILE A 7 15.70 8.89 17.57
C ILE A 7 15.14 7.50 17.92
N LYS A 8 14.28 7.41 18.93
CA LYS A 8 13.61 6.13 19.29
C LYS A 8 12.65 5.67 18.20
N GLN A 9 11.94 6.58 17.56
CA GLN A 9 11.05 6.26 16.46
C GLN A 9 11.86 5.88 15.21
N PHE A 10 12.86 6.67 14.84
CA PHE A 10 13.79 6.36 13.76
C PHE A 10 14.43 4.98 13.93
N SER A 11 15.00 4.68 15.10
CA SER A 11 15.62 3.38 15.35
C SER A 11 14.62 2.21 15.33
N LYS A 12 13.34 2.46 15.57
CA LYS A 12 12.28 1.44 15.43
C LYS A 12 11.94 1.18 13.96
N GLU A 13 11.93 2.22 13.14
CA GLU A 13 11.53 2.16 11.72
C GLU A 13 12.70 1.76 10.81
N GLN A 14 13.84 2.44 10.93
CA GLN A 14 14.99 2.32 10.04
C GLN A 14 16.06 1.34 10.54
N LEU A 15 16.17 1.13 11.87
CA LEU A 15 17.19 0.25 12.48
C LEU A 15 16.57 -0.95 13.22
N SER A 16 15.41 -1.44 12.74
CA SER A 16 14.57 -2.39 13.48
C SER A 16 15.27 -3.72 13.81
N GLU A 17 16.15 -4.20 12.94
CA GLU A 17 16.92 -5.44 13.14
C GLU A 17 18.06 -5.24 14.13
N GLU A 18 18.86 -4.18 13.96
CA GLU A 18 19.92 -3.81 14.91
C GLU A 18 19.34 -3.60 16.31
N ARG A 19 18.20 -2.89 16.40
CA ARG A 19 17.48 -2.67 17.65
C ARG A 19 17.05 -3.98 18.31
N ARG A 20 16.55 -4.95 17.53
CA ARG A 20 16.18 -6.29 18.02
C ARG A 20 17.41 -7.07 18.50
N ARG A 21 18.52 -7.03 17.76
CA ARG A 21 19.79 -7.67 18.12
C ARG A 21 20.32 -7.10 19.44
N THR A 22 20.39 -5.78 19.57
CA THR A 22 20.80 -5.08 20.79
C THR A 22 19.91 -5.46 21.97
N ALA A 23 18.58 -5.49 21.77
CA ALA A 23 17.65 -5.91 22.82
C ALA A 23 17.91 -7.35 23.29
N GLY A 24 18.21 -8.26 22.36
CA GLY A 24 18.59 -9.64 22.69
C GLY A 24 19.84 -9.73 23.56
N VAL A 25 20.91 -9.00 23.20
CA VAL A 25 22.15 -8.94 23.99
C VAL A 25 21.89 -8.39 25.41
N VAL A 26 21.09 -7.33 25.52
CA VAL A 26 20.74 -6.73 26.82
C VAL A 26 19.94 -7.70 27.69
N ILE A 27 18.98 -8.41 27.10
CA ILE A 27 18.17 -9.41 27.82
C ILE A 27 19.08 -10.53 28.33
N GLU A 28 19.99 -11.02 27.50
CA GLU A 28 20.92 -12.09 27.87
C GLU A 28 21.83 -11.68 29.03
N LYS A 29 22.45 -10.50 28.98
CA LYS A 29 23.29 -9.98 30.07
C LYS A 29 22.52 -9.80 31.37
N ARG A 30 21.28 -9.29 31.29
CA ARG A 30 20.41 -9.17 32.46
C ARG A 30 20.07 -10.54 33.03
N ARG A 31 19.76 -11.52 32.17
CA ARG A 31 19.48 -12.90 32.59
C ARG A 31 20.70 -13.49 33.31
N GLN A 32 21.89 -13.41 32.71
CA GLN A 32 23.14 -13.89 33.33
C GLN A 32 23.38 -13.29 34.72
N TYR A 33 23.15 -11.98 34.88
CA TYR A 33 23.23 -11.34 36.19
C TYR A 33 22.23 -11.94 37.19
N PHE A 34 20.94 -12.02 36.84
CA PHE A 34 19.92 -12.48 37.76
C PHE A 34 20.01 -13.98 38.07
N ASP A 35 20.35 -14.82 37.10
CA ASP A 35 20.62 -16.25 37.29
C ASP A 35 21.81 -16.46 38.23
N HIS A 36 22.86 -15.65 38.09
CA HIS A 36 24.01 -15.68 39.01
C HIS A 36 23.62 -15.24 40.42
N GLN A 37 22.81 -14.18 40.57
CA GLN A 37 22.31 -13.73 41.87
C GLN A 37 21.42 -14.79 42.55
N GLU A 38 20.56 -15.45 41.78
CA GLU A 38 19.72 -16.56 42.27
C GLU A 38 20.59 -17.73 42.74
N GLY A 39 21.61 -18.11 41.95
CA GLY A 39 22.59 -19.12 42.34
C GLY A 39 23.33 -18.79 43.65
N LEU A 40 23.79 -17.54 43.80
CA LEU A 40 24.42 -17.06 45.04
C LEU A 40 23.44 -17.08 46.22
N PHE A 41 22.16 -16.76 45.98
CA PHE A 41 21.12 -16.81 47.00
C PHE A 41 20.91 -18.25 47.50
N THR A 42 20.72 -19.21 46.60
CA THR A 42 20.58 -20.64 46.95
C THR A 42 21.81 -21.19 47.67
N GLN A 43 23.02 -20.80 47.24
CA GLN A 43 24.25 -21.18 47.95
C GLN A 43 24.31 -20.61 49.37
N THR A 44 23.93 -19.34 49.54
CA THR A 44 23.86 -18.71 50.87
C THR A 44 22.90 -19.46 51.79
N GLU A 45 21.70 -19.80 51.31
CA GLU A 45 20.71 -20.54 52.10
C GLU A 45 21.22 -21.92 52.51
N LYS A 46 21.88 -22.64 51.59
CA LYS A 46 22.48 -23.94 51.86
C LYS A 46 23.56 -23.86 52.95
N ILE A 47 24.48 -22.90 52.82
CA ILE A 47 25.56 -22.68 53.80
C ILE A 47 24.96 -22.33 55.18
N ILE A 48 23.96 -21.44 55.24
CA ILE A 48 23.29 -21.08 56.50
C ILE A 48 22.66 -22.33 57.14
N GLN A 49 22.02 -23.20 56.35
CA GLN A 49 21.41 -24.41 56.88
C GLN A 49 22.46 -25.42 57.38
N GLU A 50 23.53 -25.67 56.61
CA GLU A 50 24.64 -26.54 57.01
C GLU A 50 25.37 -26.02 58.26
N THR A 51 25.47 -24.69 58.40
CA THR A 51 26.05 -24.03 59.58
C THR A 51 25.19 -24.27 60.82
N LYS A 52 23.86 -24.10 60.72
CA LYS A 52 22.93 -24.37 61.83
C LYS A 52 22.98 -25.83 62.30
N ASP A 53 23.05 -26.77 61.36
CA ASP A 53 23.15 -28.20 61.69
C ASP A 53 24.52 -28.51 62.35
N SER A 54 25.58 -27.80 61.96
CA SER A 54 26.91 -27.92 62.55
C SER A 54 26.99 -27.29 63.95
N GLU A 55 26.34 -26.14 64.19
CA GLU A 55 26.26 -25.49 65.50
C GLU A 55 25.60 -26.42 66.53
N ALA A 56 24.46 -27.01 66.17
CA ALA A 56 23.75 -27.97 67.04
C ALA A 56 24.60 -29.21 67.39
N ASN A 57 25.51 -29.62 66.51
CA ASN A 57 26.43 -30.72 66.77
C ASN A 57 27.64 -30.28 67.60
N LEU A 58 28.14 -29.06 67.39
CA LEU A 58 29.20 -28.48 68.22
C LEU A 58 28.75 -28.37 69.68
N ASP A 59 27.54 -27.88 69.93
CA ASP A 59 26.98 -27.76 71.29
C ASP A 59 26.96 -29.12 72.00
N ARG A 60 26.53 -30.18 71.30
CA ARG A 60 26.59 -31.57 71.83
C ARG A 60 28.01 -32.01 72.15
N VAL A 61 28.98 -31.70 71.28
CA VAL A 61 30.40 -32.04 71.52
C VAL A 61 30.94 -31.28 72.72
N ILE A 62 30.55 -30.01 72.91
CA ILE A 62 30.92 -29.20 74.08
C ILE A 62 30.34 -29.83 75.36
N ASP A 63 29.05 -30.20 75.36
CA ASP A 63 28.39 -30.88 76.48
C ASP A 63 29.10 -32.21 76.82
N GLU A 64 29.43 -33.01 75.81
CA GLU A 64 30.18 -34.26 75.99
C GLU A 64 31.59 -34.04 76.57
N ILE A 65 32.30 -33.00 76.12
CA ILE A 65 33.60 -32.62 76.69
C ILE A 65 33.44 -32.23 78.17
N GLU A 66 32.39 -31.50 78.52
CA GLU A 66 32.11 -31.09 79.90
C GLU A 66 31.81 -32.31 80.78
N VAL A 67 30.94 -33.22 80.33
CA VAL A 67 30.63 -34.47 81.03
C VAL A 67 31.88 -35.34 81.21
N ILE A 68 32.70 -35.51 80.16
CA ILE A 68 33.96 -36.27 80.26
C ILE A 68 34.93 -35.58 81.23
N SER A 69 34.97 -34.24 81.25
CA SER A 69 35.81 -33.48 82.17
C SER A 69 35.38 -33.66 83.63
N GLN A 70 34.08 -33.57 83.92
CA GLN A 70 33.53 -33.86 85.24
C GLN A 70 33.84 -35.29 85.69
N GLN A 71 33.68 -36.29 84.80
CA GLN A 71 34.04 -37.68 85.10
C GLN A 71 35.53 -37.88 85.38
N ILE A 72 36.41 -37.15 84.69
CA ILE A 72 37.86 -37.16 84.97
C ILE A 72 38.12 -36.55 86.36
N ASP A 73 37.46 -35.44 86.70
CA ASP A 73 37.66 -34.73 87.96
C ASP A 73 37.14 -35.49 89.18
N GLU A 74 35.93 -36.04 89.11
CA GLU A 74 35.36 -36.92 90.14
C GLU A 74 36.28 -38.13 90.41
N ARG A 75 36.83 -38.69 89.33
CA ARG A 75 37.71 -39.85 89.38
C ARG A 75 39.08 -39.50 89.97
N ASN A 76 39.63 -38.33 89.65
CA ASN A 76 40.86 -37.81 90.24
C ASN A 76 40.67 -37.44 91.73
N ASN A 77 39.46 -37.03 92.13
CA ASN A 77 39.14 -36.63 93.50
C ASN A 77 38.73 -37.78 94.43
N ASN A 78 38.49 -38.98 93.89
CA ASN A 78 38.16 -40.17 94.68
C ASN A 78 39.35 -40.66 95.55
N ALA A 79 39.14 -40.77 96.87
CA ALA A 79 40.15 -41.13 97.86
C ALA A 79 40.85 -42.47 97.60
N PHE A 80 40.14 -43.47 97.07
CA PHE A 80 40.70 -44.79 96.73
C PHE A 80 41.68 -44.72 95.54
N ARG A 81 41.46 -43.78 94.61
CA ARG A 81 42.36 -43.54 93.48
C ARG A 81 43.61 -42.76 93.84
N LYS A 82 43.49 -41.76 94.72
CA LYS A 82 44.64 -41.05 95.29
C LYS A 82 45.60 -42.03 95.99
N PHE A 83 45.07 -43.08 96.64
CA PHE A 83 45.84 -44.18 97.21
C PHE A 83 46.51 -45.07 96.15
N LEU A 84 45.79 -45.55 95.13
CA LEU A 84 46.34 -46.39 94.06
C LEU A 84 47.39 -45.67 93.19
N ASN A 85 47.24 -44.37 92.94
CA ASN A 85 48.23 -43.56 92.21
C ASN A 85 49.58 -43.49 92.95
N ARG A 86 49.58 -43.60 94.29
CA ARG A 86 50.80 -43.67 95.11
C ARG A 86 51.63 -44.94 94.85
N PHE A 87 51.01 -45.99 94.31
CA PHE A 87 51.62 -47.28 93.95
C PHE A 87 51.82 -47.48 92.44
N ARG A 88 51.69 -46.43 91.62
CA ARG A 88 51.93 -46.45 90.15
C ARG A 88 51.12 -47.51 89.36
N VAL A 89 49.93 -47.88 89.81
CA VAL A 89 49.04 -48.79 89.07
C VAL A 89 48.42 -48.05 87.87
N PRO A 90 48.49 -48.56 86.62
CA PRO A 90 47.95 -47.87 85.44
C PRO A 90 46.41 -47.74 85.46
N ASP A 91 45.86 -46.52 85.51
CA ASP A 91 44.42 -46.28 85.38
C ASP A 91 44.00 -46.23 83.90
N LYS A 92 43.90 -47.43 83.30
CA LYS A 92 43.53 -47.62 81.89
C LYS A 92 42.23 -46.88 81.50
N LYS A 93 41.28 -46.75 82.42
CA LYS A 93 39.99 -46.09 82.16
C LYS A 93 40.07 -44.56 82.32
N SER A 94 40.96 -44.02 83.16
CA SER A 94 41.28 -42.57 83.14
C SER A 94 42.07 -42.19 81.89
N GLN A 95 43.01 -43.04 81.45
CA GLN A 95 43.70 -42.86 80.17
C GLN A 95 42.73 -42.91 78.98
N ALA A 96 41.76 -43.83 78.99
CA ALA A 96 40.70 -43.88 77.98
C ALA A 96 39.82 -42.61 77.97
N LEU A 97 39.43 -42.08 79.14
CA LEU A 97 38.67 -40.83 79.25
C LEU A 97 39.47 -39.61 78.76
N LYS A 98 40.76 -39.52 79.12
CA LYS A 98 41.65 -38.45 78.61
C LYS A 98 41.85 -38.54 77.10
N LYS A 99 41.97 -39.76 76.55
CA LYS A 99 42.03 -39.99 75.10
C LYS A 99 40.74 -39.55 74.41
N SER A 100 39.58 -39.96 74.95
CA SER A 100 38.27 -39.56 74.43
C SER A 100 38.03 -38.05 74.50
N ARG A 101 38.45 -37.38 75.59
CA ARG A 101 38.43 -35.91 75.69
C ARG A 101 39.32 -35.26 74.62
N SER A 102 40.51 -35.79 74.39
CA SER A 102 41.43 -35.29 73.36
C SER A 102 40.84 -35.45 71.95
N GLU A 103 40.19 -36.58 71.67
CA GLU A 103 39.49 -36.83 70.40
C GLU A 103 38.33 -35.84 70.20
N LYS A 104 37.54 -35.57 71.25
CA LYS A 104 36.45 -34.58 71.22
C LYS A 104 36.95 -33.14 71.11
N LEU A 105 38.04 -32.78 71.78
CA LEU A 105 38.71 -31.47 71.61
C LEU A 105 39.20 -31.29 70.16
N THR A 106 39.76 -32.33 69.55
CA THR A 106 40.15 -32.31 68.13
C THR A 106 38.92 -32.12 67.23
N THR A 107 37.80 -32.76 67.58
CA THR A 107 36.53 -32.59 66.85
C THR A 107 36.00 -31.15 66.99
N LYS A 108 36.11 -30.54 68.18
CA LYS A 108 35.78 -29.14 68.42
C LYS A 108 36.64 -28.20 67.57
N GLU A 109 37.96 -28.40 67.57
CA GLU A 109 38.89 -27.60 66.74
C GLU A 109 38.56 -27.71 65.24
N ASN A 110 38.18 -28.91 64.77
CA ASN A 110 37.74 -29.10 63.38
C ASN A 110 36.44 -28.33 63.07
N PHE A 111 35.49 -28.27 64.01
CA PHE A 111 34.28 -27.45 63.86
C PHE A 111 34.63 -25.95 63.83
N GLU A 112 35.49 -25.47 64.71
CA GLU A 112 35.93 -24.06 64.73
C GLU A 112 36.61 -23.67 63.41
N GLN A 113 37.48 -24.53 62.87
CA GLN A 113 38.08 -24.33 61.54
C GLN A 113 37.04 -24.31 60.41
N HIS A 114 36.05 -25.21 60.45
CA HIS A 114 34.96 -25.23 59.48
C HIS A 114 34.12 -23.95 59.54
N PHE A 115 33.78 -23.43 60.72
CA PHE A 115 33.06 -22.16 60.86
C PHE A 115 33.85 -20.99 60.31
N GLN A 116 35.16 -20.96 60.51
CA GLN A 116 36.01 -19.92 59.96
C GLN A 116 36.04 -19.94 58.42
N GLN A 117 36.17 -21.13 57.81
CA GLN A 117 36.06 -21.30 56.36
C GLN A 117 34.69 -20.88 55.83
N THR A 118 33.61 -21.19 56.57
CA THR A 118 32.26 -20.77 56.21
C THR A 118 32.09 -19.26 56.23
N GLN A 119 32.67 -18.56 57.21
CA GLN A 119 32.64 -17.09 57.24
C GLN A 119 33.38 -16.48 56.04
N GLU A 120 34.57 -17.00 55.70
CA GLU A 120 35.31 -16.57 54.52
C GLU A 120 34.51 -16.78 53.23
N LEU A 121 33.80 -17.91 53.12
CA LEU A 121 32.94 -18.20 51.97
C LEU A 121 31.74 -17.26 51.88
N LEU A 122 31.09 -16.94 53.02
CA LEU A 122 29.98 -15.99 53.07
C LEU A 122 30.43 -14.57 52.72
N GLU A 123 31.63 -14.17 53.14
CA GLU A 123 32.22 -12.87 52.78
C GLU A 123 32.49 -12.78 51.29
N GLN A 124 33.05 -13.85 50.69
CA GLN A 124 33.26 -13.93 49.24
C GLN A 124 31.94 -13.86 48.46
N ILE A 125 30.91 -14.60 48.88
CA ILE A 125 29.57 -14.53 48.27
C ILE A 125 28.99 -13.11 48.38
N ASN A 126 29.24 -12.40 49.47
CA ASN A 126 28.77 -11.02 49.64
C ASN A 126 29.48 -10.03 48.69
N ILE A 127 30.78 -10.26 48.42
CA ILE A 127 31.52 -9.50 47.39
C ILE A 127 30.89 -9.76 46.01
N ASP A 128 30.64 -11.03 45.67
CA ASP A 128 30.09 -11.41 44.37
C ASP A 128 28.64 -10.93 44.17
N LYS A 129 27.82 -10.88 45.24
CA LYS A 129 26.48 -10.27 45.21
C LYS A 129 26.51 -8.80 44.79
N ASN A 130 27.57 -8.07 45.14
CA ASN A 130 27.73 -6.66 44.81
C ASN A 130 28.31 -6.43 43.40
N ASN A 131 28.76 -7.48 42.71
CA ASN A 131 29.28 -7.37 41.35
C ASN A 131 28.15 -7.08 40.35
N LYS A 132 28.14 -5.85 39.80
CA LYS A 132 27.14 -5.38 38.82
C LYS A 132 27.70 -5.27 37.40
N ALA A 133 28.83 -5.92 37.10
CA ALA A 133 29.52 -5.79 35.81
C ALA A 133 28.57 -6.02 34.61
N GLU A 134 27.81 -7.12 34.61
CA GLU A 134 26.87 -7.43 33.52
C GLU A 134 25.77 -6.36 33.34
N LEU A 135 25.28 -5.76 34.43
CA LEU A 135 24.30 -4.67 34.35
C LEU A 135 24.91 -3.37 33.82
N VAL A 136 26.18 -3.10 34.15
CA VAL A 136 26.92 -1.95 33.62
C VAL A 136 27.16 -2.13 32.13
N GLU A 137 27.58 -3.33 31.70
CA GLU A 137 27.77 -3.65 30.28
C GLU A 137 26.47 -3.61 29.49
N ALA A 138 25.35 -4.09 30.05
CA ALA A 138 24.04 -3.98 29.44
C ALA A 138 23.62 -2.51 29.25
N LYS A 139 23.88 -1.65 30.24
CA LYS A 139 23.63 -0.20 30.14
C LYS A 139 24.52 0.45 29.07
N GLN A 140 25.80 0.07 29.01
CA GLN A 140 26.74 0.56 28.01
C GLN A 140 26.29 0.16 26.60
N THR A 141 25.87 -1.09 26.41
CA THR A 141 25.34 -1.61 25.14
C THR A 141 24.14 -0.78 24.65
N ILE A 142 23.21 -0.42 25.55
CA ILE A 142 22.08 0.48 25.21
C ILE A 142 22.58 1.87 24.84
N SER A 143 23.53 2.42 25.61
CA SER A 143 24.09 3.75 25.38
C SER A 143 24.80 3.84 24.02
N ASP A 144 25.62 2.84 23.69
CA ASP A 144 26.36 2.77 22.42
C ASP A 144 25.41 2.66 21.24
N PHE A 145 24.37 1.83 21.35
CA PHE A 145 23.33 1.73 20.33
C PHE A 145 22.65 3.08 20.06
N TYR A 146 22.25 3.81 21.11
CA TYR A 146 21.60 5.12 20.90
C TYR A 146 22.56 6.21 20.44
N LYS A 147 23.87 6.08 20.72
CA LYS A 147 24.89 6.96 20.17
C LYS A 147 25.05 6.72 18.66
N ASP A 148 25.18 5.47 18.23
CA ASP A 148 25.22 5.10 16.79
C ASP A 148 23.92 5.50 16.08
N ALA A 149 22.75 5.24 16.70
CA ALA A 149 21.47 5.64 16.15
C ALA A 149 21.33 7.17 16.00
N PHE A 150 21.98 7.96 16.87
CA PHE A 150 22.00 9.42 16.74
C PHE A 150 22.85 9.88 15.55
N GLU A 151 24.01 9.25 15.33
CA GLU A 151 24.87 9.54 14.18
C GLU A 151 24.14 9.19 12.86
N LYS A 152 23.57 7.99 12.77
CA LYS A 152 22.72 7.55 11.64
C LYS A 152 21.49 8.43 11.44
N TRP A 153 20.87 8.93 12.52
CA TRP A 153 19.75 9.87 12.43
C TRP A 153 20.17 11.20 11.80
N ASN A 154 21.33 11.74 12.18
CA ASN A 154 21.83 12.98 11.57
C ASN A 154 22.15 12.78 10.09
N GLU A 155 22.76 11.64 9.72
CA GLU A 155 22.94 11.29 8.31
C GLU A 155 21.62 11.18 7.55
N TYR A 156 20.62 10.53 8.16
CA TYR A 156 19.28 10.42 7.61
C TYR A 156 18.66 11.80 7.39
N LEU A 157 18.76 12.73 8.34
CA LEU A 157 18.22 14.09 8.19
C LEU A 157 18.87 14.85 7.04
N VAL A 158 20.19 14.75 6.89
CA VAL A 158 20.91 15.36 5.75
C VAL A 158 20.47 14.73 4.44
N GLU A 159 20.28 13.42 4.41
CA GLU A 159 19.79 12.70 3.23
C GLU A 159 18.35 13.09 2.87
N GLN A 160 17.47 13.24 3.87
CA GLN A 160 16.12 13.72 3.70
C GLN A 160 16.10 15.11 3.07
N GLU A 161 16.96 16.02 3.54
CA GLU A 161 17.05 17.38 2.98
C GLU A 161 17.47 17.34 1.51
N LYS A 162 18.51 16.56 1.18
CA LYS A 162 19.00 16.40 -0.19
C LYS A 162 17.97 15.78 -1.15
N SER A 163 16.99 15.04 -0.62
CA SER A 163 15.92 14.41 -1.39
C SER A 163 14.74 15.35 -1.69
N LYS A 164 14.69 16.54 -1.09
CA LYS A 164 13.62 17.51 -1.36
C LYS A 164 13.74 18.05 -2.78
N VAL A 165 12.61 18.12 -3.48
CA VAL A 165 12.55 18.61 -4.87
C VAL A 165 13.15 20.01 -4.99
N GLU A 166 12.89 20.87 -4.02
CA GLU A 166 13.42 22.23 -3.94
C GLU A 166 14.95 22.27 -3.97
N GLU A 167 15.58 21.38 -3.21
CA GLU A 167 17.03 21.28 -3.11
C GLU A 167 17.63 20.63 -4.36
N VAL A 168 16.90 19.72 -5.01
CA VAL A 168 17.28 19.14 -6.31
C VAL A 168 17.27 20.21 -7.41
N ILE A 169 16.20 21.01 -7.49
CA ILE A 169 16.08 22.11 -8.46
C ILE A 169 17.25 23.08 -8.29
N GLU A 170 17.56 23.47 -7.05
CA GLU A 170 18.62 24.43 -6.75
C GLU A 170 20.03 23.87 -7.01
N ARG A 171 20.30 22.65 -6.55
CA ARG A 171 21.63 22.02 -6.65
C ARG A 171 22.02 21.71 -8.10
N TYR A 172 21.07 21.30 -8.93
CA TYR A 172 21.34 20.84 -10.29
C TYR A 172 20.90 21.83 -11.38
N ASP A 173 20.27 22.95 -11.02
CA ASP A 173 19.73 23.95 -11.96
C ASP A 173 18.81 23.32 -13.02
N VAL A 174 17.85 22.53 -12.55
CA VAL A 174 16.89 21.80 -13.40
C VAL A 174 15.46 22.13 -13.04
N LEU A 175 14.57 22.09 -14.03
CA LEU A 175 13.13 22.00 -13.82
C LEU A 175 12.75 20.54 -13.56
N ILE A 176 11.68 20.30 -12.83
CA ILE A 176 11.11 18.97 -12.66
C ILE A 176 9.68 18.98 -13.20
N VAL A 177 9.37 18.07 -14.12
CA VAL A 177 8.07 18.04 -14.81
C VAL A 177 7.44 16.65 -14.79
N HIS A 178 6.12 16.60 -14.61
CA HIS A 178 5.33 15.38 -14.80
C HIS A 178 4.48 15.52 -16.06
N GLY A 179 4.66 14.61 -17.03
CA GLY A 179 3.89 14.63 -18.28
C GLY A 179 2.48 14.08 -18.12
N ILE A 180 1.48 14.86 -18.54
CA ILE A 180 0.07 14.43 -18.62
C ILE A 180 -0.26 14.14 -20.08
N HIS A 181 -0.32 12.86 -20.43
CA HIS A 181 -0.67 12.48 -21.80
C HIS A 181 -2.18 12.63 -22.05
N PRO A 182 -2.60 13.21 -23.19
CA PRO A 182 -4.01 13.42 -23.51
C PRO A 182 -4.84 12.15 -23.52
N ASN A 183 -4.45 11.21 -24.38
CA ASN A 183 -5.28 10.05 -24.72
C ASN A 183 -4.72 8.70 -24.25
N PHE A 184 -3.63 8.70 -23.47
CA PHE A 184 -2.95 7.48 -23.05
C PHE A 184 -2.94 7.34 -21.53
N VAL A 185 -3.18 6.12 -21.07
CA VAL A 185 -3.02 5.70 -19.67
C VAL A 185 -2.21 4.41 -19.67
N PRO A 186 -1.04 4.36 -19.00
CA PRO A 186 -0.25 3.15 -18.92
C PRO A 186 -0.91 2.16 -17.94
N VAL A 187 -1.74 1.24 -18.45
CA VAL A 187 -2.54 0.28 -17.65
C VAL A 187 -1.70 -0.55 -16.68
N GLY A 188 -0.44 -0.85 -17.02
CA GLY A 188 0.47 -1.55 -16.11
C GLY A 188 0.92 -0.71 -14.92
N ASN A 189 0.95 0.62 -15.07
CA ASN A 189 1.72 1.53 -14.20
C ASN A 189 0.85 2.57 -13.48
N SER A 190 -0.45 2.64 -13.78
CA SER A 190 -1.36 3.66 -13.27
C SER A 190 -2.60 3.05 -12.60
N LEU A 191 -3.15 3.70 -11.58
CA LEU A 191 -4.44 3.29 -10.99
C LEU A 191 -5.64 3.70 -11.85
N LEU A 192 -5.45 4.47 -12.91
CA LEU A 192 -6.51 5.02 -13.74
C LEU A 192 -7.11 4.00 -14.72
N ASN A 193 -8.37 4.21 -15.10
CA ASN A 193 -8.97 3.53 -16.24
C ASN A 193 -8.36 4.05 -17.56
N LEU A 194 -8.45 3.24 -18.63
CA LEU A 194 -7.82 3.49 -19.94
C LEU A 194 -8.27 4.79 -20.63
N ASP A 195 -9.49 5.21 -20.34
CA ASP A 195 -10.29 6.23 -21.01
C ASP A 195 -10.32 7.57 -20.27
N VAL A 196 -9.57 7.70 -19.17
CA VAL A 196 -9.53 8.93 -18.39
C VAL A 196 -8.92 10.05 -19.23
N ASP A 197 -9.67 11.15 -19.37
CA ASP A 197 -9.21 12.34 -20.08
C ASP A 197 -8.12 13.10 -19.30
N TRP A 198 -7.46 14.04 -19.97
CA TRP A 198 -6.32 14.74 -19.40
C TRP A 198 -6.73 15.78 -18.36
N GLN A 199 -7.90 16.40 -18.49
CA GLN A 199 -8.43 17.32 -17.49
C GLN A 199 -8.68 16.60 -16.17
N THR A 200 -9.18 15.37 -16.24
CA THR A 200 -9.40 14.50 -15.08
C THR A 200 -8.06 14.06 -14.49
N LYS A 201 -7.06 13.70 -15.31
CA LYS A 201 -5.68 13.43 -14.83
C LYS A 201 -5.08 14.64 -14.10
N LEU A 202 -5.23 15.84 -14.66
CA LEU A 202 -4.78 17.09 -14.06
C LEU A 202 -5.47 17.32 -12.70
N LYS A 203 -6.80 17.22 -12.67
CA LYS A 203 -7.60 17.37 -11.44
C LYS A 203 -7.19 16.35 -10.37
N ILE A 204 -6.94 15.10 -10.75
CA ILE A 204 -6.42 14.08 -9.84
C ILE A 204 -5.06 14.50 -9.27
N ALA A 205 -4.13 14.92 -10.12
CA ALA A 205 -2.79 15.31 -9.71
C ALA A 205 -2.80 16.51 -8.75
N LEU A 206 -3.66 17.50 -9.00
CA LEU A 206 -3.80 18.70 -8.16
C LEU A 206 -4.50 18.44 -6.82
N VAL A 207 -5.53 17.59 -6.81
CA VAL A 207 -6.42 17.44 -5.64
C VAL A 207 -6.00 16.30 -4.74
N LEU A 208 -5.55 15.19 -5.31
CA LEU A 208 -5.14 14.01 -4.56
C LEU A 208 -3.64 14.00 -4.26
N GLU A 209 -2.86 14.87 -4.91
CA GLU A 209 -1.40 15.00 -4.73
C GLU A 209 -0.71 13.62 -4.72
N PRO A 210 -0.94 12.79 -5.76
CA PRO A 210 -0.43 11.43 -5.78
C PRO A 210 1.10 11.41 -5.88
N SER A 211 1.68 10.23 -5.65
CA SER A 211 3.08 10.02 -6.01
C SER A 211 3.23 10.01 -7.52
N LEU A 212 4.03 10.93 -8.05
CA LEU A 212 4.23 11.12 -9.49
C LEU A 212 5.61 10.64 -9.93
N ALA A 213 5.67 10.09 -11.14
CA ALA A 213 6.92 9.90 -11.87
C ALA A 213 7.18 11.16 -12.70
N ALA A 214 8.35 11.78 -12.53
CA ALA A 214 8.71 13.05 -13.16
C ALA A 214 10.05 12.96 -13.87
N SER A 215 10.29 13.87 -14.82
CA SER A 215 11.56 14.00 -15.52
C SER A 215 12.19 15.36 -15.21
N THR A 216 13.51 15.45 -15.21
CA THR A 216 14.20 16.74 -15.09
C THR A 216 14.35 17.40 -16.46
N ILE A 217 14.34 18.73 -16.53
CA ILE A 217 14.57 19.49 -17.78
C ILE A 217 15.63 20.55 -17.52
N LYS A 218 16.63 20.64 -18.40
CA LYS A 218 17.72 21.63 -18.35
C LYS A 218 17.91 22.30 -19.71
N GLU A 219 18.64 23.41 -19.74
CA GLU A 219 18.96 24.11 -20.98
C GLU A 219 19.57 23.16 -22.02
N GLY A 220 19.04 23.20 -23.25
CA GLY A 220 19.43 22.32 -24.35
C GLY A 220 18.62 21.03 -24.46
N ASP A 221 17.80 20.69 -23.47
CA ASP A 221 16.82 19.60 -23.59
C ASP A 221 15.73 19.93 -24.61
N SER A 222 15.05 18.88 -25.08
CA SER A 222 13.92 18.98 -26.00
C SER A 222 12.73 18.14 -25.53
N ASN A 223 11.66 18.07 -26.33
CA ASN A 223 10.52 17.18 -26.11
C ASN A 223 10.88 15.67 -25.97
N ARG A 224 12.11 15.26 -26.30
CA ARG A 224 12.61 13.88 -26.09
C ARG A 224 12.91 13.57 -24.63
N ASN A 225 13.22 14.60 -23.84
CA ASN A 225 13.53 14.49 -22.42
C ASN A 225 12.28 14.58 -21.54
N MET A 226 11.09 14.50 -22.15
CA MET A 226 9.79 14.58 -21.49
C MET A 226 8.94 13.36 -21.90
N TRP A 227 8.16 12.86 -20.96
CA TRP A 227 7.17 11.82 -21.27
C TRP A 227 6.06 12.32 -22.23
N ALA A 228 5.56 13.53 -21.97
CA ALA A 228 4.57 14.21 -22.79
C ALA A 228 4.93 15.69 -22.93
N ARG A 229 4.50 16.34 -24.01
CA ARG A 229 4.73 17.78 -24.24
C ARG A 229 3.88 18.70 -23.39
N MET A 230 2.96 18.18 -22.57
CA MET A 230 2.15 18.96 -21.66
C MET A 230 2.07 18.29 -20.30
N GLY A 231 1.90 19.07 -19.24
CA GLY A 231 1.75 18.53 -17.89
C GLY A 231 2.07 19.52 -16.80
N LEU A 232 2.54 19.01 -15.66
CA LEU A 232 2.79 19.79 -14.45
C LEU A 232 4.26 20.13 -14.27
N ILE A 233 4.52 21.34 -13.79
CA ILE A 233 5.82 21.72 -13.22
C ILE A 233 5.74 21.45 -11.72
N ILE A 234 6.66 20.62 -11.21
CA ILE A 234 6.75 20.27 -9.79
C ILE A 234 7.75 21.21 -9.14
N ARG A 235 7.34 21.85 -8.04
CA ARG A 235 8.17 22.80 -7.28
C ARG A 235 8.60 22.30 -5.91
N GLY A 236 7.96 21.25 -5.40
CA GLY A 236 8.18 20.75 -4.06
C GLY A 236 7.68 19.31 -3.90
N GLY A 237 8.04 18.71 -2.78
CA GLY A 237 7.80 17.30 -2.48
C GLY A 237 9.11 16.57 -2.21
N LYS A 238 9.03 15.26 -2.08
CA LYS A 238 10.18 14.42 -1.72
C LYS A 238 10.46 13.38 -2.79
N VAL A 239 11.66 13.43 -3.36
CA VAL A 239 12.15 12.37 -4.23
C VAL A 239 12.38 11.13 -3.39
N THR A 240 11.73 10.04 -3.73
CA THR A 240 11.90 8.74 -3.05
C THR A 240 12.84 7.82 -3.80
N LYS A 241 12.90 7.96 -5.13
CA LYS A 241 13.78 7.20 -6.04
C LYS A 241 14.07 8.03 -7.28
N ALA A 242 15.22 7.79 -7.91
CA ALA A 242 15.57 8.41 -9.18
C ALA A 242 16.35 7.43 -10.07
N TYR A 243 16.17 7.53 -11.39
CA TYR A 243 16.86 6.68 -12.35
C TYR A 243 17.22 7.45 -13.64
N PRO A 244 18.37 7.19 -14.28
CA PRO A 244 18.79 7.88 -15.52
C PRO A 244 17.89 7.63 -16.73
N GLN A 245 16.96 6.67 -16.64
CA GLN A 245 16.04 6.24 -17.69
C GLN A 245 14.64 6.00 -17.10
N ASP A 246 13.67 5.63 -17.93
CA ASP A 246 12.36 5.15 -17.48
C ASP A 246 12.50 3.84 -16.69
N LEU A 247 12.11 3.87 -15.42
CA LEU A 247 12.11 2.74 -14.49
C LEU A 247 10.80 1.95 -14.58
N GLY A 248 9.80 2.47 -15.30
CA GLY A 248 8.51 1.80 -15.50
C GLY A 248 7.77 1.59 -14.18
N THR A 249 7.91 2.51 -13.22
CA THR A 249 7.35 2.34 -11.87
C THR A 249 5.83 2.22 -11.91
N VAL A 250 5.27 1.44 -10.98
CA VAL A 250 3.84 1.14 -10.91
C VAL A 250 3.23 1.83 -9.70
N ALA A 251 2.20 2.65 -9.91
CA ALA A 251 1.38 3.17 -8.82
C ALA A 251 0.63 2.01 -8.15
N THR A 252 0.89 1.79 -6.85
CA THR A 252 0.22 0.75 -6.05
C THR A 252 -0.89 1.32 -5.19
N THR A 253 -0.75 2.58 -4.76
CA THR A 253 -1.76 3.37 -4.05
C THR A 253 -1.69 4.81 -4.57
N ILE A 254 -2.61 5.71 -4.17
CA ILE A 254 -2.55 7.13 -4.57
C ILE A 254 -1.19 7.72 -4.17
N LYS A 255 -0.67 7.33 -3.01
CA LYS A 255 0.51 7.94 -2.37
C LYS A 255 1.76 7.06 -2.45
N LYS A 256 1.77 6.00 -3.27
CA LYS A 256 2.92 5.09 -3.38
C LYS A 256 3.11 4.52 -4.77
N ARG A 257 4.39 4.39 -5.14
CA ARG A 257 4.87 3.70 -6.34
C ARG A 257 5.82 2.56 -5.97
N TYR A 258 5.82 1.50 -6.77
CA TYR A 258 6.67 0.32 -6.62
C TYR A 258 7.40 0.03 -7.94
N GLU A 259 8.65 -0.42 -7.86
CA GLU A 259 9.41 -0.97 -8.97
C GLU A 259 9.90 -2.39 -8.64
N SER A 260 10.10 -3.22 -9.66
CA SER A 260 10.66 -4.57 -9.49
C SER A 260 12.09 -4.65 -10.01
N GLY A 261 13.02 -5.11 -9.17
CA GLY A 261 14.22 -5.83 -9.62
C GLY A 261 15.43 -5.01 -10.07
N VAL A 262 15.62 -3.77 -9.63
CA VAL A 262 16.83 -2.99 -9.94
C VAL A 262 17.71 -2.83 -8.69
N LEU A 263 18.99 -3.19 -8.80
CA LEU A 263 20.02 -2.86 -7.80
C LEU A 263 20.36 -1.38 -7.95
N MET A 264 20.06 -0.59 -6.93
CA MET A 264 20.28 0.87 -6.95
C MET A 264 21.29 1.27 -5.86
N PRO A 265 21.95 2.44 -5.98
CA PRO A 265 22.66 3.05 -4.87
C PRO A 265 21.80 3.06 -3.60
N GLU A 266 22.39 2.79 -2.43
CA GLU A 266 21.64 2.73 -1.16
C GLU A 266 21.00 4.07 -0.78
N LYS A 267 21.61 5.20 -1.18
CA LYS A 267 21.15 6.56 -0.84
C LYS A 267 20.46 7.23 -2.03
N VAL A 268 19.29 7.83 -1.79
CA VAL A 268 18.45 8.50 -2.80
C VAL A 268 19.18 9.69 -3.44
N SER A 269 19.99 10.43 -2.68
CA SER A 269 20.77 11.55 -3.18
C SER A 269 21.80 11.14 -4.23
N GLY A 270 22.40 9.95 -4.09
CA GLY A 270 23.26 9.36 -5.10
C GLY A 270 22.48 8.98 -6.36
N GLN A 271 21.29 8.39 -6.20
CA GLN A 271 20.40 8.08 -7.31
C GLN A 271 19.97 9.34 -8.09
N ILE A 272 19.68 10.45 -7.39
CA ILE A 272 19.33 11.73 -8.02
C ILE A 272 20.49 12.26 -8.84
N GLU A 273 21.70 12.24 -8.28
CA GLU A 273 22.91 12.70 -8.96
C GLU A 273 23.14 11.91 -10.24
N GLU A 274 23.10 10.58 -10.15
CA GLU A 274 23.22 9.65 -11.29
C GLU A 274 22.12 9.90 -12.33
N ALA A 275 20.85 10.02 -11.90
CA ALA A 275 19.71 10.21 -12.79
C ALA A 275 19.77 11.50 -13.61
N ILE A 276 20.42 12.54 -13.10
CA ILE A 276 20.55 13.84 -13.78
C ILE A 276 21.82 13.90 -14.63
N THR A 277 22.92 13.36 -14.12
CA THR A 277 24.25 13.47 -14.75
C THR A 277 24.52 12.39 -15.80
N GLU A 278 23.98 11.18 -15.61
CA GLU A 278 24.17 10.03 -16.49
C GLU A 278 22.97 9.75 -17.41
N ARG A 279 22.00 10.69 -17.47
CA ARG A 279 20.83 10.56 -18.34
C ARG A 279 21.25 10.35 -19.80
N ALA A 280 20.69 9.32 -20.43
CA ALA A 280 20.96 9.02 -21.83
C ALA A 280 20.56 10.18 -22.75
N ASP A 281 21.39 10.44 -23.76
CA ASP A 281 21.11 11.47 -24.76
C ASP A 281 19.81 11.15 -25.51
N GLY A 282 18.94 12.17 -25.64
CA GLY A 282 17.59 12.00 -26.21
C GLY A 282 16.62 11.13 -25.40
N GLY A 283 16.91 10.80 -24.13
CA GLY A 283 15.99 10.11 -23.21
C GLY A 283 15.48 11.00 -22.07
N TYR A 284 14.36 10.62 -21.46
CA TYR A 284 13.91 11.16 -20.18
C TYR A 284 14.38 10.26 -19.03
N ASN A 285 14.71 10.88 -17.90
CA ASN A 285 14.95 10.20 -16.63
C ASN A 285 13.64 10.10 -15.84
N GLU A 286 13.64 9.30 -14.77
CA GLU A 286 12.49 9.14 -13.88
C GLU A 286 12.86 9.45 -12.44
N LEU A 287 12.17 10.41 -11.83
CA LEU A 287 12.17 10.73 -10.41
C LEU A 287 10.79 10.41 -9.84
N ASN A 288 10.73 9.52 -8.86
CA ASN A 288 9.52 9.27 -8.09
C ASN A 288 9.41 10.29 -6.98
N ILE A 289 8.32 11.06 -6.97
CA ILE A 289 8.12 12.17 -6.04
C ILE A 289 6.84 11.96 -5.27
N ASP A 290 6.95 11.91 -3.95
CA ASP A 290 5.83 11.91 -3.02
C ASP A 290 5.50 13.35 -2.60
N GLU A 291 4.27 13.59 -2.15
CA GLU A 291 3.83 14.90 -1.63
C GLU A 291 4.07 16.04 -2.64
N CYS A 292 3.79 15.77 -3.92
CA CYS A 292 4.07 16.68 -5.03
C CYS A 292 3.35 18.03 -4.85
N GLN A 293 4.11 19.12 -4.93
CA GLN A 293 3.59 20.47 -5.01
C GLN A 293 3.75 21.00 -6.43
N THR A 294 2.67 21.54 -6.99
CA THR A 294 2.63 22.05 -8.36
C THR A 294 2.93 23.56 -8.39
N ALA A 295 3.74 24.00 -9.37
CA ALA A 295 3.96 25.43 -9.66
C ALA A 295 3.07 25.97 -10.77
N GLY A 296 2.67 25.12 -11.71
CA GLY A 296 1.87 25.48 -12.88
C GLY A 296 1.78 24.35 -13.89
N PHE A 297 1.11 24.64 -15.00
CA PHE A 297 1.01 23.78 -16.16
C PHE A 297 1.99 24.24 -17.24
N TYR A 298 2.67 23.29 -17.90
CA TYR A 298 3.53 23.60 -19.03
C TYR A 298 2.97 23.02 -20.33
N PHE A 299 3.38 23.62 -21.43
CA PHE A 299 3.46 22.97 -22.73
C PHE A 299 4.82 23.21 -23.37
N CYS A 300 5.29 22.25 -24.17
CA CYS A 300 6.56 22.28 -24.86
C CYS A 300 6.35 22.56 -26.35
N LEU A 301 7.01 23.62 -26.84
CA LEU A 301 6.94 24.06 -28.24
C LEU A 301 8.00 23.42 -29.14
N ASP A 302 8.91 22.64 -28.58
CA ASP A 302 9.99 22.04 -29.35
C ASP A 302 9.42 21.10 -30.42
N ARG A 303 9.89 21.28 -31.66
CA ARG A 303 9.41 20.53 -32.83
C ARG A 303 9.65 19.04 -32.64
N THR A 304 8.67 18.23 -33.03
CA THR A 304 8.83 16.78 -33.09
C THR A 304 9.49 16.39 -34.41
N GLU A 305 10.70 15.83 -34.39
CA GLU A 305 11.32 15.25 -35.60
C GLU A 305 10.52 14.05 -36.15
N ASN A 306 9.74 13.39 -35.29
CA ASN A 306 8.82 12.32 -35.67
C ASN A 306 7.43 12.89 -35.94
N LEU A 307 6.92 12.66 -37.14
CA LEU A 307 5.52 12.86 -37.50
C LEU A 307 4.65 12.04 -36.53
N ILE A 308 3.88 12.74 -35.69
CA ILE A 308 2.77 12.22 -34.86
C ILE A 308 3.21 11.64 -33.49
N LYS A 309 3.65 12.49 -32.55
CA LYS A 309 3.31 12.30 -31.12
C LYS A 309 2.00 13.05 -30.83
N ASN A 310 0.90 12.33 -30.62
CA ASN A 310 -0.40 12.90 -30.23
C ASN A 310 -0.45 13.13 -28.71
N ASP A 311 0.55 13.85 -28.19
CA ASP A 311 0.81 14.06 -26.76
C ASP A 311 0.61 15.52 -26.31
N LEU A 312 0.01 16.34 -27.17
CA LEU A 312 -0.35 17.75 -26.92
C LEU A 312 -1.75 18.00 -27.49
N VAL A 313 -2.64 18.58 -26.67
CA VAL A 313 -3.98 19.01 -27.13
C VAL A 313 -3.95 20.44 -27.65
N ASP A 314 -5.09 20.93 -28.11
CA ASP A 314 -5.22 22.31 -28.56
C ASP A 314 -4.89 23.30 -27.43
N LEU A 315 -4.04 24.30 -27.70
CA LEU A 315 -3.61 25.27 -26.69
C LEU A 315 -4.77 26.11 -26.10
N ASP A 316 -5.87 26.32 -26.83
CA ASP A 316 -7.05 27.02 -26.31
C ASP A 316 -7.73 26.20 -25.20
N GLU A 317 -7.79 24.88 -25.40
CA GLU A 317 -8.33 23.93 -24.42
C GLU A 317 -7.48 23.90 -23.15
N ILE A 318 -6.15 23.89 -23.31
CA ILE A 318 -5.21 23.93 -22.17
C ILE A 318 -5.36 25.26 -21.42
N TYR A 319 -5.33 26.37 -22.15
CA TYR A 319 -5.41 27.71 -21.58
C TYR A 319 -6.71 27.89 -20.79
N GLN A 320 -7.86 27.53 -21.36
CA GLN A 320 -9.16 27.60 -20.68
C GLN A 320 -9.17 26.77 -19.39
N THR A 321 -8.68 25.53 -19.44
CA THR A 321 -8.61 24.66 -18.25
C THR A 321 -7.70 25.25 -17.17
N CYS A 322 -6.57 25.86 -17.56
CA CYS A 322 -5.67 26.52 -16.62
C CYS A 322 -6.33 27.74 -15.96
N GLN A 323 -7.05 28.56 -16.73
CA GLN A 323 -7.82 29.70 -16.21
C GLN A 323 -8.89 29.25 -15.21
N GLU A 324 -9.65 28.20 -15.54
CA GLU A 324 -10.69 27.63 -14.66
C GLU A 324 -10.13 27.14 -13.31
N LEU A 325 -8.89 26.65 -13.30
CA LEU A 325 -8.22 26.13 -12.11
C LEU A 325 -7.31 27.15 -11.41
N GLY A 326 -7.21 28.38 -11.94
CA GLY A 326 -6.27 29.39 -11.47
C GLY A 326 -4.80 28.96 -11.59
N LEU A 327 -4.50 28.03 -12.48
CA LEU A 327 -3.18 27.40 -12.61
C LEU A 327 -2.28 28.25 -13.52
N PRO A 328 -1.08 28.68 -13.05
CA PRO A 328 -0.14 29.40 -13.90
C PRO A 328 0.23 28.59 -15.13
N PHE A 329 0.28 29.26 -16.29
CA PHE A 329 0.53 28.62 -17.57
C PHE A 329 1.90 29.03 -18.11
N TYR A 330 2.73 28.05 -18.44
CA TYR A 330 4.12 28.24 -18.84
C TYR A 330 4.45 27.55 -20.16
N VAL A 331 5.53 28.02 -20.79
CA VAL A 331 6.05 27.48 -22.05
C VAL A 331 7.46 26.94 -21.82
N ILE A 332 7.75 25.76 -22.35
CA ILE A 332 9.11 25.21 -22.43
C ILE A 332 9.57 25.22 -23.90
N LYS A 333 10.71 25.87 -24.17
CA LYS A 333 11.41 25.89 -25.47
C LYS A 333 12.90 25.69 -25.25
N ASN A 334 13.51 24.71 -25.93
CA ASN A 334 14.92 24.33 -25.81
C ASN A 334 15.36 24.11 -24.35
N GLY A 335 14.49 23.47 -23.56
CA GLY A 335 14.74 23.17 -22.15
C GLY A 335 14.68 24.38 -21.20
N LEU A 336 14.31 25.56 -21.71
CA LEU A 336 14.14 26.79 -20.93
C LEU A 336 12.66 27.08 -20.67
N LEU A 337 12.36 27.61 -19.48
CA LEU A 337 11.00 27.96 -19.07
C LEU A 337 10.70 29.44 -19.29
N TYR A 338 9.49 29.74 -19.75
CA TYR A 338 8.98 31.09 -19.97
C TYR A 338 7.56 31.21 -19.42
N GLU A 339 7.20 32.40 -18.96
CA GLU A 339 5.79 32.77 -18.78
C GLU A 339 5.06 32.65 -20.13
N SER A 340 3.83 32.15 -20.10
CA SER A 340 2.99 32.11 -21.30
C SER A 340 2.29 33.45 -21.50
N LEU A 341 2.52 34.07 -22.66
CA LEU A 341 1.73 35.20 -23.17
C LEU A 341 0.63 34.75 -24.12
N TYR A 342 0.26 33.47 -24.06
CA TYR A 342 -0.73 32.88 -24.96
C TYR A 342 -2.07 33.65 -24.90
N ASP A 343 -2.53 34.05 -26.09
CA ASP A 343 -3.82 34.66 -26.33
C ASP A 343 -4.53 33.91 -27.46
N PRO A 344 -5.75 33.37 -27.23
CA PRO A 344 -6.56 32.72 -28.27
C PRO A 344 -6.76 33.55 -29.54
N ASP A 345 -6.82 34.88 -29.43
CA ASP A 345 -7.03 35.74 -30.59
C ASP A 345 -5.76 35.88 -31.44
N LEU A 346 -4.57 35.87 -30.84
CA LEU A 346 -3.30 35.82 -31.57
C LEU A 346 -3.19 34.53 -32.40
N LYS A 347 -3.61 33.40 -31.84
CA LYS A 347 -3.60 32.12 -32.56
C LYS A 347 -4.55 32.11 -33.76
N LYS A 348 -5.74 32.75 -33.67
CA LYS A 348 -6.65 32.87 -34.81
C LYS A 348 -6.03 33.65 -35.97
N VAL A 349 -5.31 34.74 -35.67
CA VAL A 349 -4.59 35.53 -36.67
C VAL A 349 -3.51 34.67 -37.35
N GLU A 350 -2.77 33.87 -36.58
CA GLU A 350 -1.76 32.98 -37.14
C GLU A 350 -2.36 31.88 -38.04
N ILE A 351 -3.47 31.26 -37.62
CA ILE A 351 -4.19 30.27 -38.44
C ILE A 351 -4.64 30.88 -39.76
N GLN A 352 -5.15 32.11 -39.75
CA GLN A 352 -5.54 32.82 -40.98
C GLN A 352 -4.33 33.04 -41.89
N ARG A 353 -3.21 33.51 -41.35
CA ARG A 353 -1.96 33.73 -42.09
C ARG A 353 -1.42 32.43 -42.68
N GLU A 354 -1.41 31.34 -41.91
CA GLU A 354 -1.03 30.02 -42.40
C GLU A 354 -1.96 29.54 -43.53
N GLN A 355 -3.28 29.71 -43.39
CA GLN A 355 -4.25 29.35 -44.43
C GLN A 355 -4.05 30.17 -45.71
N GLU A 356 -3.71 31.46 -45.59
CA GLU A 356 -3.35 32.31 -46.72
C GLU A 356 -2.09 31.81 -47.43
N ILE A 357 -1.01 31.49 -46.70
CA ILE A 357 0.24 30.94 -47.25
C ILE A 357 0.00 29.58 -47.92
N ARG A 358 -0.77 28.69 -47.27
CA ARG A 358 -1.14 27.37 -47.82
C ARG A 358 -2.10 27.47 -49.02
N GLY A 359 -3.00 28.45 -49.04
CA GLY A 359 -3.87 28.72 -50.18
C GLY A 359 -3.07 29.10 -51.43
N GLN A 360 -1.97 29.84 -51.26
CA GLN A 360 -1.05 30.16 -52.35
C GLN A 360 -0.31 28.92 -52.90
N LEU A 361 -0.06 27.90 -52.08
CA LEU A 361 0.53 26.61 -52.49
C LEU A 361 -0.37 25.79 -53.43
N ILE A 362 -1.69 25.87 -53.28
CA ILE A 362 -2.66 25.10 -54.09
C ILE A 362 -2.76 25.64 -55.54
N GLY A 363 -2.33 26.89 -55.78
CA GLY A 363 -2.41 27.57 -57.08
C GLY A 363 -1.16 27.48 -57.97
N VAL A 364 -0.07 26.84 -57.54
CA VAL A 364 1.22 26.85 -58.26
C VAL A 364 1.25 25.78 -59.37
N ARG A 365 1.51 26.17 -60.63
CA ARG A 365 1.71 25.24 -61.77
C ARG A 365 3.08 24.54 -61.69
N VAL A 366 3.10 23.28 -62.15
CA VAL A 366 4.20 22.29 -62.09
C VAL A 366 5.59 22.81 -62.57
N SER A 367 5.65 23.83 -63.42
CA SER A 367 6.91 24.30 -64.02
C SER A 367 7.69 25.37 -63.24
N GLN A 368 7.12 25.96 -62.17
CA GLN A 368 7.80 26.93 -61.27
C GLN A 368 7.83 26.46 -59.81
N GLU A 369 7.55 25.17 -59.62
CA GLU A 369 7.02 24.60 -58.39
C GLU A 369 8.05 24.53 -57.24
N GLN A 370 9.32 24.28 -57.54
CA GLN A 370 10.31 24.00 -56.48
C GLN A 370 10.79 25.27 -55.76
N ALA A 371 11.19 26.32 -56.49
CA ALA A 371 11.65 27.58 -55.88
C ALA A 371 10.53 28.31 -55.13
N MET A 372 9.29 28.23 -55.63
CA MET A 372 8.13 28.83 -54.97
C MET A 372 7.70 28.03 -53.73
N ARG A 373 7.78 26.70 -53.76
CA ARG A 373 7.57 25.84 -52.58
C ARG A 373 8.61 26.11 -51.50
N GLU A 374 9.88 26.24 -51.86
CA GLU A 374 10.95 26.58 -50.89
C GLU A 374 10.73 27.95 -50.26
N LYS A 375 10.36 28.96 -51.05
CA LYS A 375 10.01 30.30 -50.55
C LYS A 375 8.83 30.27 -49.59
N LEU A 376 7.73 29.63 -49.97
CA LEU A 376 6.51 29.54 -49.14
C LEU A 376 6.75 28.69 -47.88
N LYS A 377 7.60 27.66 -47.96
CA LYS A 377 8.01 26.90 -46.78
C LYS A 377 8.81 27.77 -45.80
N LYS A 378 9.72 28.60 -46.30
CA LYS A 378 10.47 29.56 -45.49
C LYS A 378 9.56 30.61 -44.87
N GLU A 379 8.59 31.14 -45.62
CA GLU A 379 7.58 32.08 -45.09
C GLU A 379 6.71 31.44 -44.00
N LEU A 380 6.35 30.16 -44.16
CA LEU A 380 5.62 29.41 -43.13
C LEU A 380 6.48 29.18 -41.87
N GLU A 381 7.77 28.86 -42.04
CA GLU A 381 8.71 28.71 -40.93
C GLU A 381 8.93 30.04 -40.20
N GLU A 382 9.07 31.15 -40.92
CA GLU A 382 9.20 32.51 -40.34
C GLU A 382 7.93 32.93 -39.61
N SER A 383 6.75 32.70 -40.18
CA SER A 383 5.45 32.97 -39.53
C SER A 383 5.31 32.19 -38.22
N TYR A 384 5.69 30.91 -38.24
CA TYR A 384 5.65 30.08 -37.04
C TYR A 384 6.62 30.56 -35.96
N GLU A 385 7.85 30.94 -36.31
CA GLU A 385 8.79 31.49 -35.31
C GLU A 385 8.30 32.84 -34.76
N GLU A 386 7.71 33.71 -35.58
CA GLU A 386 7.07 34.95 -35.13
C GLU A 386 5.95 34.67 -34.12
N TYR A 387 5.10 33.68 -34.40
CA TYR A 387 4.06 33.23 -33.47
C TYR A 387 4.65 32.70 -32.17
N VAL A 388 5.66 31.83 -32.25
CA VAL A 388 6.34 31.29 -31.07
C VAL A 388 6.91 32.41 -30.21
N ASP A 389 7.63 33.36 -30.81
CA ASP A 389 8.22 34.49 -30.07
C ASP A 389 7.13 35.39 -29.46
N SER A 390 5.95 35.49 -30.09
CA SER A 390 4.83 36.28 -29.56
C SER A 390 4.19 35.70 -28.30
N ILE A 391 4.27 34.38 -28.09
CA ILE A 391 3.67 33.71 -26.92
C ILE A 391 4.68 33.46 -25.79
N LEU A 392 5.96 33.78 -26.00
CA LEU A 392 7.01 33.67 -24.99
C LEU A 392 7.12 34.97 -24.19
N GLY A 393 6.85 34.88 -22.89
CA GLY A 393 7.03 35.97 -21.93
C GLY A 393 8.43 36.00 -21.31
N LYS A 394 8.49 36.43 -20.05
CA LYS A 394 9.73 36.48 -19.29
C LYS A 394 10.30 35.06 -19.12
N LYS A 395 11.62 34.90 -19.36
CA LYS A 395 12.35 33.68 -18.98
C LYS A 395 12.32 33.52 -17.45
N ILE A 396 11.94 32.34 -17.00
CA ILE A 396 11.86 31.99 -15.57
C ILE A 396 12.99 31.01 -15.26
N MET A 397 13.82 31.36 -14.27
CA MET A 397 14.89 30.48 -13.81
C MET A 397 14.32 29.36 -12.93
N PRO A 398 14.91 28.15 -12.92
CA PRO A 398 14.42 27.04 -12.08
C PRO A 398 14.26 27.41 -10.60
N GLN A 399 15.16 28.23 -10.04
CA GLN A 399 15.09 28.65 -8.64
C GLN A 399 13.89 29.59 -8.35
N GLU A 400 13.35 30.29 -9.36
CA GLU A 400 12.16 31.12 -9.21
C GLU A 400 10.89 30.25 -9.03
N ILE A 401 10.87 29.04 -9.61
CA ILE A 401 9.73 28.11 -9.54
C ILE A 401 9.46 27.61 -8.11
N ARG A 402 10.52 27.43 -7.31
CA ARG A 402 10.41 27.11 -5.87
C ARG A 402 9.52 28.10 -5.11
N LYS A 403 9.53 29.38 -5.54
CA LYS A 403 8.79 30.47 -4.90
C LYS A 403 7.34 30.60 -5.38
N SER A 404 6.92 29.78 -6.36
CA SER A 404 5.54 29.79 -6.82
C SER A 404 4.58 29.50 -5.67
N GLN A 405 3.54 30.31 -5.55
CA GLN A 405 2.53 30.24 -4.49
C GLN A 405 1.24 29.58 -4.95
N PHE A 406 1.25 28.91 -6.12
CA PHE A 406 0.04 28.25 -6.60
C PHE A 406 -0.48 27.26 -5.55
N GLN A 407 -1.73 27.46 -5.18
CA GLN A 407 -2.55 26.56 -4.39
C GLN A 407 -3.95 26.59 -5.00
N LEU A 408 -4.52 25.41 -5.21
CA LEU A 408 -5.90 25.29 -5.61
C LEU A 408 -6.78 25.66 -4.41
N ASP A 409 -7.81 26.47 -4.65
CA ASP A 409 -8.77 26.86 -3.63
C ASP A 409 -9.39 25.63 -2.93
N ASP A 410 -9.52 25.67 -1.60
CA ASP A 410 -9.96 24.52 -0.80
C ASP A 410 -11.40 24.09 -1.09
N GLU A 411 -12.30 25.05 -1.40
CA GLU A 411 -13.68 24.75 -1.79
C GLU A 411 -13.68 24.04 -3.15
N GLN A 412 -12.95 24.59 -4.13
CA GLN A 412 -12.79 23.96 -5.44
C GLN A 412 -12.15 22.57 -5.35
N LYS A 413 -11.12 22.42 -4.50
CA LYS A 413 -10.44 21.14 -4.22
C LYS A 413 -11.43 20.11 -3.68
N ASN A 414 -12.26 20.48 -2.71
CA ASN A 414 -13.27 19.59 -2.13
C ASN A 414 -14.37 19.19 -3.13
N ILE A 415 -14.85 20.14 -3.95
CA ILE A 415 -15.85 19.85 -5.01
C ILE A 415 -15.29 18.84 -6.02
N ILE A 416 -14.06 19.06 -6.49
CA ILE A 416 -13.40 18.14 -7.42
C ILE A 416 -13.19 16.78 -6.76
N LYS A 417 -12.73 16.75 -5.50
CA LYS A 417 -12.51 15.51 -4.75
C LYS A 417 -13.80 14.70 -4.62
N GLN A 418 -14.90 15.35 -4.24
CA GLN A 418 -16.21 14.70 -4.14
C GLN A 418 -16.65 14.12 -5.49
N LYS A 419 -16.47 14.87 -6.58
CA LYS A 419 -16.79 14.40 -7.94
C LYS A 419 -15.94 13.18 -8.34
N LEU A 420 -14.63 13.22 -8.08
CA LEU A 420 -13.70 12.12 -8.38
C LEU A 420 -14.07 10.84 -7.63
N PHE A 421 -14.64 10.93 -6.43
CA PHE A 421 -15.02 9.76 -5.65
C PHE A 421 -16.46 9.30 -5.88
N THR A 422 -17.34 10.18 -6.38
CA THR A 422 -18.72 9.85 -6.78
C THR A 422 -18.77 9.20 -8.18
N ASP A 423 -17.86 9.58 -9.07
CA ASP A 423 -17.64 8.94 -10.37
C ASP A 423 -16.16 8.56 -10.52
N PRO A 424 -15.72 7.43 -9.90
CA PRO A 424 -14.31 7.06 -9.85
C PRO A 424 -13.67 6.89 -11.24
N PRO A 425 -12.60 7.64 -11.54
CA PRO A 425 -11.76 7.40 -12.72
C PRO A 425 -10.74 6.27 -12.49
N PHE A 426 -10.73 5.66 -11.31
CA PHE A 426 -9.79 4.62 -10.90
C PHE A 426 -10.28 3.21 -11.23
N ARG A 427 -9.33 2.28 -11.35
CA ARG A 427 -9.59 0.85 -11.38
C ARG A 427 -9.86 0.36 -9.97
N CYS A 428 -11.11 0.01 -9.67
CA CYS A 428 -11.53 -0.46 -8.36
C CYS A 428 -11.29 -1.98 -8.23
N THR A 429 -10.07 -2.38 -7.86
CA THR A 429 -9.68 -3.81 -7.74
C THR A 429 -9.65 -4.30 -6.29
N PHE A 430 -10.44 -3.68 -5.40
CA PHE A 430 -10.52 -4.07 -3.99
C PHE A 430 -11.78 -4.91 -3.71
N PRO A 431 -11.79 -5.76 -2.66
CA PRO A 431 -12.83 -6.79 -2.48
C PRO A 431 -14.27 -6.28 -2.46
N GLU A 432 -14.55 -5.14 -1.82
CA GLU A 432 -15.91 -4.60 -1.79
C GLU A 432 -16.41 -4.16 -3.17
N ALA A 433 -15.55 -3.61 -4.03
CA ALA A 433 -15.92 -3.29 -5.41
C ALA A 433 -16.28 -4.55 -6.20
N GLU A 434 -15.56 -5.65 -5.98
CA GLU A 434 -15.87 -6.93 -6.62
C GLU A 434 -17.23 -7.47 -6.20
N CYS A 435 -17.52 -7.44 -4.89
CA CYS A 435 -18.82 -7.82 -4.34
C CYS A 435 -19.96 -7.01 -4.96
N ILE A 436 -19.81 -5.67 -5.06
CA ILE A 436 -20.83 -4.82 -5.69
C ILE A 436 -20.97 -5.09 -7.18
N ASN A 437 -19.87 -5.36 -7.89
CA ASN A 437 -19.95 -5.76 -9.29
C ASN A 437 -20.68 -7.11 -9.46
N SER A 438 -20.44 -8.05 -8.55
CA SER A 438 -21.17 -9.33 -8.52
C SER A 438 -22.66 -9.16 -8.24
N LYS A 439 -23.06 -8.22 -7.37
CA LYS A 439 -24.48 -7.83 -7.20
C LYS A 439 -25.10 -7.44 -8.53
N PHE A 440 -24.48 -6.52 -9.28
CA PHE A 440 -24.99 -6.10 -10.59
C PHE A 440 -25.05 -7.25 -11.60
N SER A 441 -24.08 -8.17 -11.55
CA SER A 441 -24.15 -9.39 -12.36
C SER A 441 -25.35 -10.27 -11.99
N GLY A 442 -25.67 -10.40 -10.70
CA GLY A 442 -26.83 -11.16 -10.21
C GLY A 442 -28.16 -10.57 -10.66
N GLU A 443 -28.28 -9.25 -10.63
CA GLU A 443 -29.43 -8.55 -11.21
C GLU A 443 -29.60 -8.89 -12.70
N GLY A 444 -28.49 -8.92 -13.45
CA GLY A 444 -28.48 -9.27 -14.87
C GLY A 444 -28.94 -10.70 -15.10
N THR A 445 -28.42 -11.65 -14.32
CA THR A 445 -28.80 -13.06 -14.39
C THR A 445 -30.31 -13.25 -14.17
N TYR A 446 -30.91 -12.53 -13.23
CA TYR A 446 -32.37 -12.61 -13.01
C TYR A 446 -33.15 -12.19 -14.27
N VAL A 447 -32.78 -11.05 -14.86
CA VAL A 447 -33.42 -10.55 -16.08
C VAL A 447 -33.23 -11.52 -17.23
N GLU A 448 -32.02 -12.04 -17.43
CA GLU A 448 -31.70 -12.96 -18.53
C GLU A 448 -32.44 -14.29 -18.43
N ILE A 449 -32.49 -14.91 -17.24
CA ILE A 449 -33.24 -16.16 -17.00
C ILE A 449 -34.73 -15.93 -17.28
N ASN A 450 -35.32 -14.88 -16.69
CA ASN A 450 -36.76 -14.68 -16.81
C ASN A 450 -37.16 -14.18 -18.21
N ALA A 451 -36.38 -13.31 -18.86
CA ALA A 451 -36.68 -12.85 -20.21
C ALA A 451 -36.65 -13.99 -21.25
N LEU A 452 -35.98 -15.11 -20.95
CA LEU A 452 -35.96 -16.29 -21.81
C LEU A 452 -37.07 -17.29 -21.46
N ILE A 453 -37.49 -17.36 -20.19
CA ILE A 453 -38.51 -18.32 -19.70
C ILE A 453 -39.94 -17.75 -19.77
N LYS A 454 -40.12 -16.46 -19.45
CA LYS A 454 -41.40 -15.75 -19.30
C LYS A 454 -41.45 -14.51 -20.21
N LYS A 455 -41.25 -14.69 -21.52
CA LYS A 455 -41.18 -13.60 -22.50
C LYS A 455 -42.40 -12.67 -22.49
N ASP A 456 -43.56 -13.23 -22.20
CA ASP A 456 -44.85 -12.53 -22.27
C ASP A 456 -45.20 -11.73 -20.99
N ASP A 457 -44.50 -11.97 -19.87
CA ASP A 457 -44.82 -11.39 -18.56
C ASP A 457 -44.10 -10.06 -18.27
N PHE A 458 -43.16 -9.63 -19.12
CA PHE A 458 -42.40 -8.40 -18.89
C PHE A 458 -43.13 -7.14 -19.34
N LEU A 459 -43.53 -6.32 -18.38
CA LEU A 459 -43.97 -4.95 -18.60
C LEU A 459 -42.76 -4.05 -18.90
N GLY A 460 -42.38 -3.96 -20.17
CA GLY A 460 -41.31 -3.06 -20.63
C GLY A 460 -41.83 -1.68 -21.07
N GLN A 461 -40.94 -0.68 -21.07
CA GLN A 461 -41.22 0.65 -21.63
C GLN A 461 -40.97 0.63 -23.14
N GLU A 462 -41.97 1.01 -23.95
CA GLU A 462 -41.77 1.19 -25.39
C GLU A 462 -40.72 2.28 -25.67
N VAL A 463 -39.78 1.97 -26.56
CA VAL A 463 -38.70 2.87 -26.97
C VAL A 463 -38.67 2.99 -28.50
N ASP A 464 -38.37 4.18 -29.00
CA ASP A 464 -38.28 4.45 -30.44
C ASP A 464 -37.22 3.54 -31.09
N PRO A 465 -37.57 2.69 -32.07
CA PRO A 465 -36.61 1.83 -32.76
C PRO A 465 -35.46 2.60 -33.43
N ASN A 466 -35.66 3.88 -33.77
CA ASN A 466 -34.62 4.74 -34.35
C ASN A 466 -33.49 5.08 -33.36
N PHE A 467 -33.70 4.88 -32.06
CA PHE A 467 -32.68 5.01 -31.02
C PHE A 467 -31.45 4.14 -31.31
N PHE A 468 -31.64 2.93 -31.85
CA PHE A 468 -30.56 1.97 -32.10
C PHE A 468 -29.75 2.26 -33.37
N ILE A 469 -30.31 3.03 -34.31
CA ILE A 469 -29.63 3.43 -35.54
C ILE A 469 -28.50 4.40 -35.22
N LYS A 470 -28.79 5.39 -34.37
CA LYS A 470 -27.84 6.46 -34.01
C LYS A 470 -26.65 5.94 -33.20
N ASP A 471 -26.89 4.94 -32.34
CA ASP A 471 -25.89 4.49 -31.38
C ASP A 471 -25.21 3.17 -31.78
N CYS A 472 -25.96 2.21 -32.33
CA CYS A 472 -25.44 0.86 -32.62
C CYS A 472 -25.32 0.57 -34.13
N GLY A 473 -25.77 1.48 -35.00
CA GLY A 473 -25.83 1.25 -36.45
C GLY A 473 -26.82 0.16 -36.87
N ILE A 474 -27.72 -0.26 -35.97
CA ILE A 474 -28.69 -1.34 -36.21
C ILE A 474 -30.06 -0.73 -36.50
N ARG A 475 -30.68 -1.19 -37.60
CA ARG A 475 -31.99 -0.73 -38.05
C ARG A 475 -33.01 -1.83 -37.83
N PHE A 476 -33.85 -1.63 -36.81
CA PHE A 476 -35.12 -2.33 -36.68
C PHE A 476 -36.11 -1.81 -37.75
N ALA A 477 -37.02 -2.65 -38.22
CA ALA A 477 -38.02 -2.24 -39.20
C ALA A 477 -39.03 -1.26 -38.54
N PRO A 478 -39.62 -0.31 -39.30
CA PRO A 478 -40.45 0.76 -38.74
C PRO A 478 -41.70 0.29 -37.97
N ASP A 479 -42.13 -0.94 -38.20
CA ASP A 479 -43.27 -1.61 -37.57
C ASP A 479 -42.88 -2.45 -36.34
N GLU A 480 -41.58 -2.58 -36.04
CA GLU A 480 -41.12 -3.36 -34.89
C GLU A 480 -41.34 -2.62 -33.56
N LYS A 481 -41.91 -3.34 -32.60
CA LYS A 481 -42.12 -2.82 -31.24
C LYS A 481 -40.92 -3.19 -30.38
N VAL A 482 -40.17 -2.19 -29.93
CA VAL A 482 -39.05 -2.39 -29.01
C VAL A 482 -39.44 -1.95 -27.60
N LYS A 483 -39.32 -2.86 -26.64
CA LYS A 483 -39.59 -2.62 -25.21
C LYS A 483 -38.30 -2.76 -24.42
N LYS A 484 -37.93 -1.72 -23.68
CA LYS A 484 -36.85 -1.78 -22.70
C LYS A 484 -37.38 -2.38 -21.39
N ILE A 485 -36.68 -3.39 -20.89
CA ILE A 485 -37.13 -4.20 -19.75
C ILE A 485 -36.35 -3.87 -18.49
N ALA A 486 -35.04 -3.70 -18.63
CA ALA A 486 -34.17 -3.40 -17.51
C ALA A 486 -32.97 -2.56 -17.96
N LYS A 487 -32.45 -1.80 -17.01
CA LYS A 487 -31.15 -1.13 -17.08
C LYS A 487 -30.39 -1.42 -15.80
N ILE A 488 -29.18 -1.93 -15.93
CA ILE A 488 -28.29 -2.25 -14.81
C ILE A 488 -27.03 -1.41 -14.98
N LYS A 489 -26.78 -0.52 -14.03
CA LYS A 489 -25.52 0.24 -13.97
C LYS A 489 -24.45 -0.66 -13.35
N GLN A 490 -23.27 -0.68 -13.95
CA GLN A 490 -22.10 -1.42 -13.47
C GLN A 490 -20.99 -0.44 -13.06
N ILE A 491 -19.97 -0.94 -12.37
CA ILE A 491 -18.81 -0.14 -11.97
C ILE A 491 -18.08 0.40 -13.22
N GLY A 492 -17.63 1.65 -13.15
CA GLY A 492 -16.84 2.28 -14.21
C GLY A 492 -17.66 2.77 -15.41
N ASN A 493 -18.83 3.39 -15.16
CA ASN A 493 -19.70 3.98 -16.18
C ASN A 493 -20.17 3.03 -17.29
N LYS A 494 -20.15 1.74 -16.99
CA LYS A 494 -20.74 0.70 -17.81
C LYS A 494 -22.21 0.55 -17.45
N SER A 495 -23.06 0.28 -18.42
CA SER A 495 -24.40 -0.21 -18.15
C SER A 495 -24.80 -1.28 -19.15
N VAL A 496 -25.66 -2.16 -18.70
CA VAL A 496 -26.30 -3.17 -19.52
C VAL A 496 -27.78 -2.84 -19.60
N GLU A 497 -28.30 -2.79 -20.81
CA GLU A 497 -29.72 -2.57 -21.07
C GLU A 497 -30.28 -3.80 -21.79
N TYR A 498 -31.49 -4.17 -21.41
CA TYR A 498 -32.16 -5.37 -21.89
C TYR A 498 -33.45 -4.99 -22.60
N PHE A 499 -33.68 -5.58 -23.76
CA PHE A 499 -34.80 -5.23 -24.64
C PHE A 499 -35.51 -6.48 -25.16
N ILE A 500 -36.83 -6.39 -25.33
CA ILE A 500 -37.62 -7.32 -26.16
C ILE A 500 -38.08 -6.59 -27.42
N VAL A 501 -37.93 -7.24 -28.57
CA VAL A 501 -38.40 -6.78 -29.87
C VAL A 501 -39.49 -7.73 -30.37
N ASN A 502 -40.61 -7.16 -30.81
CA ASN A 502 -41.79 -7.89 -31.31
C ASN A 502 -42.26 -9.01 -30.37
N ASP A 503 -42.21 -8.74 -29.06
CA ASP A 503 -42.65 -9.64 -27.99
C ASP A 503 -41.98 -11.04 -28.00
N SER A 504 -40.87 -11.22 -28.74
CA SER A 504 -40.30 -12.56 -28.99
C SER A 504 -38.77 -12.62 -29.02
N GLN A 505 -38.10 -11.54 -29.44
CA GLN A 505 -36.64 -11.48 -29.56
C GLN A 505 -36.04 -10.73 -28.39
N PHE A 506 -35.09 -11.34 -27.67
CA PHE A 506 -34.42 -10.72 -26.54
C PHE A 506 -33.05 -10.17 -26.95
N TYR A 507 -32.75 -8.95 -26.54
CA TYR A 507 -31.47 -8.30 -26.83
C TYR A 507 -30.82 -7.78 -25.56
N ARG A 508 -29.50 -7.96 -25.48
CA ARG A 508 -28.63 -7.39 -24.45
C ARG A 508 -27.73 -6.35 -25.10
N ARG A 509 -27.83 -5.11 -24.65
CA ARG A 509 -26.94 -4.01 -25.03
C ARG A 509 -25.97 -3.74 -23.90
N SER A 510 -24.67 -3.83 -24.17
CA SER A 510 -23.65 -3.31 -23.27
C SER A 510 -23.12 -1.99 -23.81
N TRP A 511 -23.00 -1.01 -22.91
CA TRP A 511 -22.56 0.33 -23.23
C TRP A 511 -21.64 0.84 -22.13
N SER A 512 -20.57 1.52 -22.55
CA SER A 512 -19.72 2.34 -21.70
C SER A 512 -19.92 3.79 -22.13
N SER A 513 -20.37 4.65 -21.22
CA SER A 513 -20.60 6.07 -21.52
C SER A 513 -19.33 6.78 -22.01
N ARG A 514 -18.18 6.26 -21.59
CA ARG A 514 -16.86 6.81 -21.87
C ARG A 514 -16.28 6.28 -23.20
N ASP A 515 -16.45 5.00 -23.53
CA ASP A 515 -15.87 4.42 -24.76
C ASP A 515 -16.72 4.70 -26.03
N LYS A 516 -17.99 5.11 -25.87
CA LYS A 516 -19.01 5.12 -26.95
C LYS A 516 -19.05 3.79 -27.73
N LEU A 517 -18.60 2.70 -27.12
CA LEU A 517 -18.64 1.35 -27.67
C LEU A 517 -19.99 0.75 -27.32
N PHE A 518 -20.67 0.26 -28.36
CA PHE A 518 -21.99 -0.34 -28.25
C PHE A 518 -21.92 -1.76 -28.78
N TRP A 519 -22.26 -2.71 -27.91
CA TRP A 519 -22.40 -4.11 -28.27
C TRP A 519 -23.85 -4.50 -28.10
N LEU A 520 -24.53 -4.87 -29.19
CA LEU A 520 -25.88 -5.42 -29.15
C LEU A 520 -25.81 -6.92 -29.49
N HIS A 521 -26.28 -7.75 -28.56
CA HIS A 521 -26.33 -9.20 -28.73
C HIS A 521 -27.79 -9.65 -28.72
N GLN A 522 -28.20 -10.36 -29.77
CA GLN A 522 -29.44 -11.11 -29.73
C GLN A 522 -29.23 -12.37 -28.88
N MET A 523 -30.13 -12.61 -27.94
CA MET A 523 -30.07 -13.69 -26.97
C MET A 523 -31.13 -14.75 -27.33
N ASP A 524 -30.77 -16.03 -27.25
CA ASP A 524 -31.65 -17.15 -27.56
C ASP A 524 -31.46 -18.35 -26.59
N ASN A 525 -32.28 -19.39 -26.75
CA ASN A 525 -32.23 -20.58 -25.89
C ASN A 525 -30.95 -21.42 -26.07
N THR A 526 -30.23 -21.28 -27.17
CA THR A 526 -28.95 -21.98 -27.33
C THR A 526 -27.87 -21.36 -26.45
N ASN A 527 -27.97 -20.07 -26.14
CA ASN A 527 -27.07 -19.38 -25.20
C ASN A 527 -27.24 -19.84 -23.74
N LEU A 528 -28.43 -20.32 -23.33
CA LEU A 528 -28.66 -20.95 -22.02
C LEU A 528 -27.91 -22.28 -21.90
N ASN A 529 -27.99 -23.12 -22.95
CA ASN A 529 -27.42 -24.47 -22.95
C ASN A 529 -25.93 -24.54 -23.32
N ASN A 530 -25.41 -23.59 -24.11
CA ASN A 530 -24.02 -23.57 -24.59
C ASN A 530 -23.01 -22.93 -23.61
N GLY A 531 -23.39 -22.65 -22.36
CA GLY A 531 -22.44 -22.27 -21.32
C GLY A 531 -22.18 -20.77 -21.13
N TYR A 532 -22.96 -19.87 -21.74
CA TYR A 532 -22.83 -18.43 -21.49
C TYR A 532 -23.45 -18.01 -20.15
N ILE A 533 -24.59 -18.59 -19.76
CA ILE A 533 -25.28 -18.27 -18.49
C ILE A 533 -24.95 -19.33 -17.42
N ASN A 534 -24.74 -20.60 -17.82
CA ASN A 534 -24.31 -21.70 -16.94
C ASN A 534 -22.91 -21.51 -16.31
N ASN A 535 -22.11 -20.58 -16.86
CA ASN A 535 -20.83 -20.15 -16.31
C ASN A 535 -20.97 -18.71 -15.82
N LEU A 536 -21.10 -18.51 -14.50
CA LEU A 536 -21.09 -17.16 -13.93
C LEU A 536 -19.65 -16.63 -14.00
N ASN A 537 -19.43 -15.65 -14.87
CA ASN A 537 -18.15 -14.98 -14.95
C ASN A 537 -17.99 -14.06 -13.74
N THR A 538 -17.21 -14.49 -12.76
CA THR A 538 -16.75 -13.64 -11.66
C THR A 538 -15.31 -13.20 -11.94
N LEU A 539 -14.84 -12.12 -11.31
CA LEU A 539 -13.44 -11.68 -11.42
C LEU A 539 -12.44 -12.74 -10.95
N THR A 540 -12.85 -13.65 -10.07
CA THR A 540 -12.04 -14.77 -9.55
C THR A 540 -12.16 -16.05 -10.40
N GLY A 541 -12.88 -16.00 -11.52
CA GLY A 541 -13.01 -17.07 -12.52
C GLY A 541 -14.45 -17.41 -12.88
N ASN A 542 -14.60 -18.40 -13.77
CA ASN A 542 -15.92 -18.87 -14.21
C ASN A 542 -16.47 -19.89 -13.22
N GLU A 543 -17.64 -19.62 -12.65
CA GLU A 543 -18.34 -20.54 -11.76
C GLU A 543 -19.35 -21.35 -12.58
N LYS A 544 -19.10 -22.65 -12.71
CA LYS A 544 -20.02 -23.55 -13.38
C LYS A 544 -21.04 -24.09 -12.38
N LEU A 545 -22.32 -23.90 -12.67
CA LEU A 545 -23.40 -24.47 -11.86
C LEU A 545 -23.66 -25.93 -12.25
N ASN A 546 -24.03 -26.75 -11.27
CA ASN A 546 -24.25 -28.20 -11.45
C ASN A 546 -25.66 -28.52 -11.97
N LEU A 547 -26.53 -27.52 -12.10
CA LEU A 547 -27.91 -27.65 -12.58
C LEU A 547 -28.13 -26.79 -13.83
N PRO A 548 -29.00 -27.23 -14.75
CA PRO A 548 -29.35 -26.44 -15.93
C PRO A 548 -30.23 -25.23 -15.55
N LEU A 549 -29.95 -24.08 -16.16
CA LEU A 549 -30.67 -22.82 -15.96
C LEU A 549 -32.00 -22.76 -16.72
N ILE A 550 -32.93 -23.61 -16.33
CA ILE A 550 -34.27 -23.69 -16.94
C ILE A 550 -35.37 -23.10 -16.06
N SER A 551 -35.04 -22.69 -14.82
CA SER A 551 -35.96 -22.05 -13.87
C SER A 551 -35.17 -21.28 -12.79
N ASN A 552 -35.84 -20.32 -12.14
CA ASN A 552 -35.30 -19.64 -10.95
C ASN A 552 -34.97 -20.66 -9.84
N GLU A 553 -35.83 -21.67 -9.63
CA GLU A 553 -35.63 -22.71 -8.62
C GLU A 553 -34.32 -23.51 -8.85
N ASN A 554 -34.10 -23.97 -10.09
CA ASN A 554 -32.88 -24.72 -10.42
C ASN A 554 -31.63 -23.85 -10.27
N TYR A 555 -31.72 -22.59 -10.65
CA TYR A 555 -30.64 -21.63 -10.48
C TYR A 555 -30.30 -21.42 -9.00
N LEU A 556 -31.29 -21.13 -8.16
CA LEU A 556 -31.10 -20.90 -6.73
C LEU A 556 -30.51 -22.13 -6.03
N LYS A 557 -31.01 -23.33 -6.35
CA LYS A 557 -30.45 -24.58 -5.84
C LYS A 557 -28.99 -24.77 -6.27
N GLY A 558 -28.70 -24.54 -7.54
CA GLY A 558 -27.33 -24.63 -8.07
C GLY A 558 -26.37 -23.65 -7.41
N MET A 559 -26.83 -22.42 -7.16
CA MET A 559 -26.06 -21.40 -6.43
C MET A 559 -25.81 -21.77 -4.97
N GLY A 560 -26.83 -22.25 -4.25
CA GLY A 560 -26.69 -22.70 -2.88
C GLY A 560 -25.69 -23.85 -2.75
N ASP A 561 -25.77 -24.84 -3.64
CA ASP A 561 -24.82 -25.95 -3.71
C ASP A 561 -23.39 -25.46 -3.96
N ARG A 562 -23.23 -24.48 -4.87
CA ARG A 562 -21.92 -23.91 -5.21
C ARG A 562 -21.29 -23.13 -4.04
N ILE A 563 -22.07 -22.29 -3.36
CA ILE A 563 -21.58 -21.52 -2.20
C ILE A 563 -21.13 -22.49 -1.11
N ARG A 564 -21.92 -23.52 -0.81
CA ARG A 564 -21.58 -24.55 0.17
C ARG A 564 -20.24 -25.22 -0.15
N GLU A 565 -20.02 -25.62 -1.41
CA GLU A 565 -18.75 -26.22 -1.86
C GLU A 565 -17.54 -25.29 -1.62
N VAL A 566 -17.67 -24.01 -1.97
CA VAL A 566 -16.57 -23.04 -1.79
C VAL A 566 -16.32 -22.76 -0.29
N VAL A 567 -17.37 -22.72 0.53
CA VAL A 567 -17.26 -22.57 1.99
C VAL A 567 -16.56 -23.77 2.62
N GLU A 568 -16.93 -24.99 2.24
CA GLU A 568 -16.25 -26.20 2.70
C GLU A 568 -14.78 -26.22 2.30
N ARG A 569 -14.45 -25.75 1.09
CA ARG A 569 -13.07 -25.60 0.64
C ARG A 569 -12.31 -24.56 1.48
N TYR A 570 -12.91 -23.40 1.72
CA TYR A 570 -12.32 -22.36 2.59
C TYR A 570 -12.00 -22.90 3.98
N GLN A 571 -12.93 -23.62 4.61
CA GLN A 571 -12.72 -24.23 5.93
C GLN A 571 -11.58 -25.25 5.91
N LYS A 572 -11.49 -26.08 4.86
CA LYS A 572 -10.36 -27.01 4.66
C LYS A 572 -9.03 -26.26 4.51
N SER A 573 -8.99 -25.19 3.71
CA SER A 573 -7.80 -24.36 3.49
C SER A 573 -7.28 -23.73 4.78
N VAL A 574 -8.18 -23.16 5.59
CA VAL A 574 -7.84 -22.53 6.88
C VAL A 574 -7.28 -23.56 7.86
N ASN A 575 -7.86 -24.76 7.91
CA ASN A 575 -7.43 -25.82 8.82
C ASN A 575 -6.20 -26.61 8.31
N GLY A 576 -5.91 -26.55 7.01
CA GLY A 576 -4.91 -27.36 6.32
C GLY A 576 -3.51 -26.73 6.18
N ASN A 577 -3.24 -25.59 6.84
CA ASN A 577 -2.01 -24.80 6.66
C ASN A 577 -1.75 -24.39 5.19
N GLU A 578 -2.80 -24.17 4.39
CA GLU A 578 -2.63 -23.65 3.03
C GLU A 578 -2.09 -22.21 3.05
N SER A 579 -1.57 -21.76 1.90
CA SER A 579 -1.04 -20.41 1.79
C SER A 579 -2.14 -19.37 2.01
N ARG A 580 -1.77 -18.23 2.61
CA ARG A 580 -2.70 -17.09 2.83
C ARG A 580 -3.37 -16.61 1.55
N GLN A 581 -2.70 -16.77 0.40
CA GLN A 581 -3.26 -16.43 -0.91
C GLN A 581 -4.49 -17.29 -1.26
N ILE A 582 -4.44 -18.60 -1.00
CA ILE A 582 -5.56 -19.50 -1.30
C ILE A 582 -6.74 -19.20 -0.37
N ILE A 583 -6.47 -18.96 0.92
CA ILE A 583 -7.49 -18.57 1.91
C ILE A 583 -8.21 -17.28 1.47
N ASN A 584 -7.45 -16.25 1.11
CA ASN A 584 -8.00 -14.97 0.64
C ASN A 584 -8.82 -15.14 -0.66
N PHE A 585 -8.33 -15.98 -1.58
CA PHE A 585 -9.03 -16.26 -2.84
C PHE A 585 -10.38 -16.95 -2.61
N CYS A 586 -10.43 -17.95 -1.73
CA CYS A 586 -11.68 -18.62 -1.36
C CYS A 586 -12.64 -17.64 -0.67
N GLN A 587 -12.15 -16.79 0.23
CA GLN A 587 -12.96 -15.78 0.90
C GLN A 587 -13.57 -14.76 -0.08
N ALA A 588 -12.78 -14.27 -1.05
CA ALA A 588 -13.26 -13.37 -2.10
C ALA A 588 -14.34 -14.03 -2.97
N ARG A 589 -14.15 -15.31 -3.35
CA ARG A 589 -15.15 -16.08 -4.10
C ARG A 589 -16.48 -16.23 -3.36
N ILE A 590 -16.43 -16.51 -2.06
CA ILE A 590 -17.64 -16.61 -1.22
C ILE A 590 -18.40 -15.28 -1.23
N GLY A 591 -17.70 -14.16 -0.99
CA GLY A 591 -18.29 -12.82 -1.05
C GLY A 591 -18.96 -12.53 -2.39
N ASN A 592 -18.27 -12.81 -3.49
CA ASN A 592 -18.78 -12.60 -4.84
C ASN A 592 -20.05 -13.40 -5.13
N LEU A 593 -20.12 -14.67 -4.73
CA LEU A 593 -21.31 -15.51 -4.94
C LEU A 593 -22.50 -15.06 -4.09
N ILE A 594 -22.26 -14.66 -2.84
CA ILE A 594 -23.31 -14.20 -1.93
C ILE A 594 -23.90 -12.88 -2.42
N TYR A 595 -23.07 -11.90 -2.79
CA TYR A 595 -23.55 -10.63 -3.32
C TYR A 595 -24.29 -10.81 -4.64
N HIS A 596 -23.85 -11.76 -5.47
CA HIS A 596 -24.56 -12.13 -6.68
C HIS A 596 -25.98 -12.65 -6.38
N LEU A 597 -26.15 -13.52 -5.36
CA LEU A 597 -27.48 -13.96 -4.93
C LEU A 597 -28.33 -12.81 -4.38
N TYR A 598 -27.76 -11.91 -3.58
CA TYR A 598 -28.49 -10.74 -3.12
C TYR A 598 -28.93 -9.85 -4.28
N GLY A 599 -28.07 -9.57 -5.25
CA GLY A 599 -28.44 -8.80 -6.45
C GLY A 599 -29.53 -9.48 -7.28
N PHE A 600 -29.48 -10.80 -7.40
CA PHE A 600 -30.54 -11.59 -8.03
C PHE A 600 -31.88 -11.42 -7.31
N GLY A 601 -31.88 -11.55 -5.97
CA GLY A 601 -33.08 -11.36 -5.15
C GLY A 601 -33.60 -9.91 -5.15
N ASP A 602 -32.71 -8.92 -5.15
CA ASP A 602 -33.09 -7.50 -5.23
C ASP A 602 -33.81 -7.21 -6.54
N LYS A 603 -33.32 -7.73 -7.67
CA LYS A 603 -33.98 -7.55 -8.97
C LYS A 603 -35.31 -8.30 -9.05
N ALA A 604 -35.38 -9.51 -8.50
CA ALA A 604 -36.63 -10.27 -8.39
C ALA A 604 -37.69 -9.46 -7.63
N LYS A 605 -37.31 -8.91 -6.48
CA LYS A 605 -38.19 -8.07 -5.66
C LYS A 605 -38.61 -6.79 -6.36
N GLU A 606 -37.69 -6.11 -7.04
CA GLU A 606 -37.97 -4.91 -7.85
C GLU A 606 -39.04 -5.17 -8.92
N LEU A 607 -39.04 -6.37 -9.50
CA LEU A 607 -39.98 -6.80 -10.53
C LEU A 607 -41.23 -7.52 -9.98
N GLY A 608 -41.40 -7.56 -8.64
CA GLY A 608 -42.58 -8.10 -7.98
C GLY A 608 -42.58 -9.62 -7.71
N ASP A 609 -41.48 -10.31 -7.99
CA ASP A 609 -41.29 -11.74 -7.75
C ASP A 609 -40.78 -11.99 -6.31
N ASN A 610 -41.68 -11.83 -5.35
CA ASN A 610 -41.35 -11.92 -3.92
C ASN A 610 -40.90 -13.34 -3.52
N GLU A 611 -41.46 -14.39 -4.11
CA GLU A 611 -41.12 -15.79 -3.80
C GLU A 611 -39.66 -16.09 -4.17
N THR A 612 -39.25 -15.74 -5.40
CA THR A 612 -37.86 -15.91 -5.84
C THR A 612 -36.91 -15.03 -5.02
N ALA A 613 -37.31 -13.81 -4.67
CA ALA A 613 -36.51 -12.91 -3.86
C ALA A 613 -36.26 -13.47 -2.45
N GLU A 614 -37.31 -13.94 -1.77
CA GLU A 614 -37.21 -14.52 -0.43
C GLU A 614 -36.32 -15.76 -0.42
N ALA A 615 -36.48 -16.66 -1.40
CA ALA A 615 -35.62 -17.84 -1.53
C ALA A 615 -34.14 -17.48 -1.77
N ALA A 616 -33.86 -16.47 -2.61
CA ALA A 616 -32.50 -15.98 -2.83
C ALA A 616 -31.89 -15.38 -1.55
N PHE A 617 -32.66 -14.58 -0.82
CA PHE A 617 -32.22 -13.98 0.43
C PHE A 617 -32.01 -15.02 1.52
N GLU A 618 -32.84 -16.05 1.61
CA GLU A 618 -32.70 -17.13 2.58
C GLU A 618 -31.36 -17.86 2.38
N ILE A 619 -31.02 -18.21 1.14
CA ILE A 619 -29.74 -18.87 0.83
C ILE A 619 -28.56 -17.96 1.17
N ALA A 620 -28.60 -16.69 0.77
CA ALA A 620 -27.51 -15.75 1.05
C ALA A 620 -27.33 -15.47 2.56
N ASN A 621 -28.44 -15.36 3.30
CA ASN A 621 -28.47 -15.10 4.74
C ASN A 621 -27.82 -16.19 5.60
N GLN A 622 -27.68 -17.41 5.07
CA GLN A 622 -26.94 -18.48 5.76
C GLN A 622 -25.45 -18.17 5.92
N TYR A 623 -24.90 -17.30 5.07
CA TYR A 623 -23.46 -17.03 4.99
C TYR A 623 -23.07 -15.58 5.26
N LEU A 624 -23.95 -14.62 4.96
CA LEU A 624 -23.77 -13.21 5.26
C LEU A 624 -25.11 -12.62 5.71
N PRO A 625 -25.20 -11.87 6.82
CA PRO A 625 -26.45 -11.23 7.18
C PRO A 625 -26.87 -10.15 6.16
N GLN A 626 -28.17 -10.10 5.84
CA GLN A 626 -28.71 -9.10 4.90
C GLN A 626 -28.43 -7.65 5.33
N GLU A 627 -28.35 -7.39 6.63
CA GLU A 627 -28.02 -6.06 7.16
C GLU A 627 -26.63 -5.61 6.74
N THR A 628 -25.63 -6.51 6.80
CA THR A 628 -24.27 -6.24 6.35
C THR A 628 -24.23 -5.95 4.85
N TYR A 629 -24.95 -6.74 4.06
CA TYR A 629 -25.09 -6.47 2.63
C TYR A 629 -25.70 -5.08 2.36
N ARG A 630 -26.79 -4.73 3.05
CA ARG A 630 -27.48 -3.44 2.88
C ARG A 630 -26.61 -2.26 3.30
N GLU A 631 -25.82 -2.39 4.37
CA GLU A 631 -24.86 -1.37 4.79
C GLU A 631 -23.83 -1.09 3.70
N VAL A 632 -23.18 -2.14 3.17
CA VAL A 632 -22.18 -1.99 2.10
C VAL A 632 -22.81 -1.38 0.85
N VAL A 633 -23.99 -1.85 0.44
CA VAL A 633 -24.70 -1.29 -0.72
C VAL A 633 -25.02 0.18 -0.51
N ALA A 634 -25.54 0.57 0.67
CA ALA A 634 -25.87 1.96 0.97
C ALA A 634 -24.62 2.88 1.03
N ARG A 635 -23.48 2.35 1.46
CA ARG A 635 -22.21 3.07 1.50
C ARG A 635 -21.54 3.17 0.13
N ARG A 636 -21.73 2.17 -0.73
CA ARG A 636 -21.02 2.03 -2.01
C ARG A 636 -21.83 2.43 -3.23
N LEU A 637 -23.14 2.59 -3.11
CA LEU A 637 -23.99 3.07 -4.19
C LEU A 637 -24.65 4.39 -3.81
N ASP A 638 -24.60 5.36 -4.71
CA ASP A 638 -25.37 6.60 -4.54
C ASP A 638 -26.85 6.40 -4.84
N VAL A 639 -27.64 7.48 -4.70
CA VAL A 639 -29.09 7.48 -4.95
C VAL A 639 -29.46 7.13 -6.40
N GLU A 640 -28.52 7.23 -7.34
CA GLU A 640 -28.71 6.86 -8.74
C GLU A 640 -28.16 5.44 -9.05
N GLY A 641 -27.65 4.72 -8.06
CA GLY A 641 -27.03 3.40 -8.20
C GLY A 641 -25.63 3.42 -8.80
N ARG A 642 -24.91 4.57 -8.79
CA ARG A 642 -23.51 4.66 -9.21
C ARG A 642 -22.59 4.21 -8.09
N PHE A 643 -21.52 3.51 -8.47
CA PHE A 643 -20.51 3.08 -7.52
C PHE A 643 -19.67 4.25 -7.03
N VAL A 644 -19.60 4.42 -5.71
CA VAL A 644 -18.81 5.45 -5.05
C VAL A 644 -17.61 4.87 -4.30
N THR A 645 -16.55 5.65 -4.25
CA THR A 645 -15.31 5.31 -3.57
C THR A 645 -14.96 6.37 -2.53
N THR A 646 -13.92 6.12 -1.79
CA THR A 646 -13.32 7.03 -0.81
C THR A 646 -11.82 7.03 -1.04
N GLU A 647 -11.13 8.03 -0.50
CA GLU A 647 -9.66 8.07 -0.59
C GLU A 647 -9.01 6.85 0.08
N ALA A 648 -9.59 6.36 1.18
CA ALA A 648 -9.10 5.19 1.92
C ALA A 648 -9.11 3.88 1.11
N ASP A 649 -9.89 3.82 0.02
CA ASP A 649 -9.91 2.66 -0.88
C ASP A 649 -8.63 2.54 -1.72
N PHE A 650 -7.82 3.60 -1.73
CA PHE A 650 -6.61 3.70 -2.53
C PHE A 650 -5.39 4.14 -1.72
N THR A 651 -5.37 3.90 -0.40
CA THR A 651 -4.25 4.24 0.51
C THR A 651 -3.35 3.07 0.86
#